data_AF-A0A8D1VS18-F1
#
_entry.id   AF-A0A8D1VS18-F1
#
_cell.length_a   1.000
_cell.length_b   1.000
_cell.length_c   1.000
_cell.angle_alpha   90.00
_cell.angle_beta   90.00
_cell.angle_gamma   90.00
#
_symmetry.space_group_name_H-M   'P 1'
#
loop_
_entity.id
_entity.type
_entity.pdbx_description
1 polymer ?
#
loop_
_entity_poly.entity_id
_entity_poly.type
_entity_poly.pdbx_seq_one_letter_code
_entity_poly.pdbx_strand_id
1 'polypeptide(L)'
;MKLKKQVTVCGAAIFCVAVFSLYLMLDRVQHDPTRHQNGGNFPRSQISVLQNRIEQLEQLLEENHEIISHIKDSVLELTANVEGPPALLPYSMANGSWVVPPEPRPSFFSVSPQDCQFALGSRGQKPELQMLALSEELPFDNLDGGVWKQGFDISYSPHDWDTEDLQVFVVPHSHNDPGWLKTFDKYYTEQTQHILNNMLSKLQEDPRRRFLWAEVSFFAKWWDNINAQKRAAVRRLVGNGQLEIATGGWVMPDEANSHYFALIDQLIEGHQWLEKNLGATPRSGWAVDPFGYSSTMPYLLRRANLTSMLIQRVHYTIKKHFAATHSLEFMWRQTWDSDSSTDIFCHMMPFYSYDVPHTCGPDPKICCQFDFKRLPGGRINCPWKVPPRAITEANVAERAGLLLDQYRKKSRLFRSNVLLVPLGDDFRYDKPQEWDAQFFNYQRLFDFLNSKPDLHVQAQFGTLSDYFDALYKRTGVEPGARPPGFPVLSGDFFSYADREDHYWTGYYTSRPFYKGLDRVLEAHLRGAEILYSLAVAHARRSGLASQYPLSNLALLTEARRTLGLFQHHDAITGTAKEAVVVDYGVRLLRSLVNLKQVIINAAHYLVLGDKETYHFDPEAPFLQMDDSRTNHDALPERTVIQLESSPRYVVLFNPLEQERLSLVSLLVNSPRVRVLSEEGQPLAIQISVHWSSATDLVPDVYQVSVPVRLPALGLSVLQLQLGLDGPRTLPSSVRVYLYGRQLSVSRHEAFPIRVIDSGTSDFALSNRYMQVWFSGLTGLLKVKGQGLGAGGQLACRGVVPSCLPTDGGPGSGPSWPQADSTGKLGLTPWGSLSTPSQGAGLTCWRGARGQGCVFWQSIQRVDEEQERRVDTEFLIYGTRTSKDKSGAYLFLPDGEAKPYVPKDPPVLRITEGPFFSEVVAHYEHVHQIVRLYNLPGEPCRRGCLEGGAGSVGRDTLFLLPVVASHVLFEAGGMLHSLGVGLVQKCRGTVSPQPGLSDCGSRSRGLALPCALCPGVEGLSLDMSFLVDIRDYINKELALRIHTDINSQATFFTDLNGFQVMPGAPETPQSRPQTVCTASVTVPGGWPVLRRRRWRKQRPEGSGGGGGQVVPGCAPSAGLAPAGAAPAVFEEAAPAGQLLPHAGHGLPPGRSEPPHAAHRPGPGCLQPP
;
A
#
# COMPACT_ATOMS: atom_id res chain seq x y z
N MET A 1 63.17 -20.01 -29.15
CA MET A 1 62.59 -19.85 -27.79
C MET A 1 63.47 -19.00 -26.83
N LYS A 2 64.10 -17.90 -27.30
CA LYS A 2 64.81 -16.94 -26.42
C LYS A 2 64.41 -15.47 -26.59
N LEU A 3 63.62 -15.11 -27.62
CA LEU A 3 63.27 -13.69 -27.87
C LEU A 3 61.98 -13.19 -27.18
N LYS A 4 61.08 -14.09 -26.70
CA LYS A 4 59.80 -13.67 -26.09
C LYS A 4 59.87 -13.35 -24.59
N LYS A 5 60.91 -13.77 -23.86
CA LYS A 5 61.10 -13.40 -22.44
C LYS A 5 61.78 -12.03 -22.26
N GLN A 6 62.63 -11.61 -23.20
CA GLN A 6 63.30 -10.30 -23.13
C GLN A 6 62.34 -9.14 -23.38
N VAL A 7 61.33 -9.29 -24.24
CA VAL A 7 60.36 -8.21 -24.53
C VAL A 7 59.44 -7.94 -23.33
N THR A 8 59.03 -8.97 -22.58
CA THR A 8 58.19 -8.81 -21.38
C THR A 8 58.98 -8.21 -20.21
N VAL A 9 60.26 -8.57 -20.05
CA VAL A 9 61.14 -7.98 -19.04
C VAL A 9 61.49 -6.53 -19.38
N CYS A 10 61.76 -6.21 -20.65
CA CYS A 10 61.95 -4.82 -21.08
C CYS A 10 60.67 -3.99 -20.92
N GLY A 11 59.49 -4.54 -21.23
CA GLY A 11 58.22 -3.84 -21.02
C GLY A 11 57.93 -3.55 -19.54
N ALA A 12 58.19 -4.51 -18.66
CA ALA A 12 58.04 -4.32 -17.21
C ALA A 12 59.06 -3.32 -16.65
N ALA A 13 60.32 -3.36 -17.13
CA ALA A 13 61.35 -2.42 -16.73
C ALA A 13 61.02 -0.98 -17.18
N ILE A 14 60.50 -0.79 -18.40
CA ILE A 14 60.06 0.53 -18.89
C ILE A 14 58.87 1.04 -18.08
N PHE A 15 57.92 0.18 -17.73
CA PHE A 15 56.78 0.57 -16.89
C PHE A 15 57.23 0.98 -15.47
N CYS A 16 58.13 0.21 -14.84
CA CYS A 16 58.70 0.57 -13.55
C CYS A 16 59.50 1.87 -13.61
N VAL A 17 60.31 2.09 -14.65
CA VAL A 17 61.05 3.34 -14.84
C VAL A 17 60.09 4.51 -15.07
N ALA A 18 58.99 4.33 -15.80
CA ALA A 18 58.00 5.39 -16.02
C ALA A 18 57.27 5.77 -14.71
N VAL A 19 56.86 4.79 -13.91
CA VAL A 19 56.21 5.03 -12.61
C VAL A 19 57.19 5.66 -11.62
N PHE A 20 58.43 5.19 -11.57
CA PHE A 20 59.47 5.76 -10.69
C PHE A 20 59.90 7.16 -11.15
N SER A 21 59.92 7.42 -12.45
CA SER A 21 60.18 8.75 -13.00
C SER A 21 59.03 9.71 -12.72
N LEU A 22 57.77 9.25 -12.76
CA LEU A 22 56.60 10.06 -12.40
C LEU A 22 56.60 10.37 -10.89
N TYR A 23 56.98 9.39 -10.06
CA TYR A 23 57.16 9.56 -8.62
C TYR A 23 58.28 10.57 -8.32
N LEU A 24 59.44 10.44 -8.95
CA LEU A 24 60.54 11.41 -8.81
C LEU A 24 60.22 12.80 -9.40
N MET A 25 59.36 12.89 -10.42
CA MET A 25 58.88 14.17 -10.93
C MET A 25 57.93 14.85 -9.94
N LEU A 26 57.02 14.09 -9.31
CA LEU A 26 56.14 14.60 -8.25
C LEU A 26 56.90 14.99 -6.99
N ASP A 27 57.93 14.23 -6.63
CA ASP A 27 58.81 14.48 -5.48
C ASP A 27 59.71 15.73 -5.71
N ARG A 28 60.19 15.94 -6.95
CA ARG A 28 60.93 17.16 -7.32
C ARG A 28 60.07 18.42 -7.49
N VAL A 29 58.76 18.27 -7.71
CA VAL A 29 57.82 19.42 -7.71
C VAL A 29 57.58 19.96 -6.29
N GLN A 30 57.90 19.18 -5.25
CA GLN A 30 57.78 19.64 -3.86
C GLN A 30 59.03 20.32 -3.30
N HIS A 31 60.22 20.16 -3.91
CA HIS A 31 61.47 20.69 -3.35
C HIS A 31 62.48 21.13 -4.42
N ASP A 32 62.28 22.32 -5.01
CA ASP A 32 63.39 23.11 -5.58
C ASP A 32 63.33 24.58 -5.09
N PRO A 33 64.25 24.98 -4.19
CA PRO A 33 64.19 26.26 -3.49
C PRO A 33 65.02 27.36 -4.18
N THR A 34 64.93 27.58 -5.50
CA THR A 34 65.57 28.76 -6.13
C THR A 34 64.86 29.31 -7.38
N ARG A 35 63.55 29.58 -7.31
CA ARG A 35 62.93 30.54 -8.25
C ARG A 35 61.64 31.18 -7.72
N HIS A 36 61.79 32.18 -6.85
CA HIS A 36 60.99 33.41 -6.91
C HIS A 36 61.70 34.51 -6.11
N GLN A 37 62.33 35.46 -6.82
CA GLN A 37 62.38 36.84 -6.35
C GLN A 37 61.39 37.66 -7.18
N ASN A 38 60.71 38.55 -6.46
CA ASN A 38 59.80 39.64 -6.85
C ASN A 38 58.36 39.22 -7.21
N GLY A 39 57.31 39.57 -6.45
CA GLY A 39 57.23 40.36 -5.22
C GLY A 39 55.79 40.41 -4.72
N GLY A 40 55.61 40.39 -3.40
CA GLY A 40 54.33 40.53 -2.72
C GLY A 40 54.50 40.26 -1.22
N ASN A 41 54.82 41.31 -0.46
CA ASN A 41 55.05 41.29 1.00
C ASN A 41 53.96 40.54 1.77
N PHE A 42 54.27 39.37 2.34
CA PHE A 42 53.52 38.80 3.45
C PHE A 42 54.21 39.18 4.77
N PRO A 43 53.53 39.93 5.66
CA PRO A 43 54.14 40.37 6.91
C PRO A 43 54.39 39.17 7.83
N ARG A 44 55.59 39.13 8.43
CA ARG A 44 56.05 38.14 9.43
C ARG A 44 55.07 37.90 10.60
N SER A 45 54.10 38.80 10.79
CA SER A 45 53.03 38.68 11.78
C SER A 45 51.96 37.64 11.46
N GLN A 46 51.75 37.23 10.19
CA GLN A 46 50.74 36.22 9.86
C GLN A 46 51.22 34.78 10.04
N ILE A 47 52.52 34.53 9.84
CA ILE A 47 53.11 33.21 10.09
C ILE A 47 53.12 32.91 11.59
N SER A 48 53.45 33.91 12.43
CA SER A 48 53.36 33.74 13.88
C SER A 48 51.92 33.54 14.37
N VAL A 49 50.92 34.12 13.69
CA VAL A 49 49.50 33.90 13.99
C VAL A 49 49.06 32.49 13.59
N LEU A 50 49.57 31.95 12.49
CA LEU A 50 49.30 30.58 12.08
C LEU A 50 49.98 29.57 13.00
N GLN A 51 51.21 29.83 13.43
CA GLN A 51 51.93 29.02 14.41
C GLN A 51 51.24 29.03 15.77
N ASN A 52 50.85 30.22 16.27
CA ASN A 52 50.04 30.32 17.49
C ASN A 52 48.70 29.58 17.36
N ARG A 53 48.04 29.62 16.19
CA ARG A 53 46.77 28.88 16.00
C ARG A 53 46.97 27.37 15.99
N ILE A 54 48.10 26.88 15.47
CA ILE A 54 48.43 25.46 15.48
C ILE A 54 48.75 25.01 16.91
N GLU A 55 49.58 25.75 17.66
CA GLU A 55 49.84 25.47 19.07
C GLU A 55 48.57 25.52 19.93
N GLN A 56 47.67 26.48 19.65
CA GLN A 56 46.40 26.61 20.35
C GLN A 56 45.43 25.47 19.98
N LEU A 57 45.47 24.96 18.75
CA LEU A 57 44.69 23.80 18.33
C LEU A 57 45.22 22.51 18.95
N GLU A 58 46.54 22.33 19.04
CA GLU A 58 47.16 21.19 19.73
C GLU A 58 46.81 21.20 21.22
N GLN A 59 46.90 22.36 21.87
CA GLN A 59 46.52 22.52 23.27
C GLN A 59 45.02 22.23 23.51
N LEU A 60 44.13 22.68 22.62
CA LEU A 60 42.70 22.34 22.68
C LEU A 60 42.43 20.86 22.39
N LEU A 61 43.29 20.17 21.64
CA LEU A 61 43.17 18.75 21.35
C LEU A 61 43.61 17.90 22.55
N GLU A 62 44.64 18.35 23.26
CA GLU A 62 45.12 17.78 24.53
C GLU A 62 44.07 17.96 25.63
N GLU A 63 43.53 19.18 25.78
CA GLU A 63 42.42 19.47 26.72
C GLU A 63 41.18 18.63 26.40
N ASN A 64 40.84 18.46 25.12
CA ASN A 64 39.74 17.56 24.75
C ASN A 64 40.06 16.09 25.06
N HIS A 65 41.32 15.64 24.92
CA HIS A 65 41.72 14.29 25.32
C HIS A 65 41.62 14.09 26.83
N GLU A 66 42.02 15.08 27.64
CA GLU A 66 41.82 15.06 29.09
C GLU A 66 40.34 15.10 29.47
N ILE A 67 39.52 15.94 28.82
CA ILE A 67 38.07 15.99 29.07
C ILE A 67 37.43 14.65 28.69
N ILE A 68 37.82 14.03 27.57
CA ILE A 68 37.32 12.72 27.17
C ILE A 68 37.80 11.64 28.15
N SER A 69 39.02 11.72 28.66
CA SER A 69 39.54 10.85 29.71
C SER A 69 38.75 11.01 31.01
N HIS A 70 38.50 12.24 31.46
CA HIS A 70 37.70 12.51 32.66
C HIS A 70 36.25 12.11 32.49
N ILE A 71 35.65 12.27 31.29
CA ILE A 71 34.32 11.75 30.98
C ILE A 71 34.34 10.23 31.01
N LYS A 72 35.36 9.59 30.43
CA LYS A 72 35.51 8.13 30.45
C LYS A 72 35.65 7.61 31.88
N ASP A 73 36.46 8.26 32.72
CA ASP A 73 36.66 7.89 34.12
C ASP A 73 35.41 8.18 34.96
N SER A 74 34.70 9.29 34.70
CA SER A 74 33.41 9.61 35.33
C SER A 74 32.32 8.62 34.91
N VAL A 75 32.31 8.17 33.65
CA VAL A 75 31.39 7.15 33.14
C VAL A 75 31.74 5.79 33.73
N LEU A 76 33.02 5.47 33.91
CA LEU A 76 33.49 4.25 34.58
C LEU A 76 33.14 4.25 36.08
N GLU A 77 33.28 5.38 36.79
CA GLU A 77 32.81 5.51 38.18
C GLU A 77 31.28 5.45 38.30
N LEU A 78 30.54 6.03 37.34
CA LEU A 78 29.08 5.93 37.28
C LEU A 78 28.57 4.53 36.92
N THR A 79 29.39 3.69 36.28
CA THR A 79 29.05 2.31 35.92
C THR A 79 29.58 1.27 36.92
N ALA A 80 30.63 1.57 37.68
CA ALA A 80 31.24 0.66 38.65
C ALA A 80 30.37 0.37 39.90
N ASN A 81 29.33 1.17 40.17
CA ASN A 81 28.44 1.00 41.33
C ASN A 81 26.97 0.71 40.98
N VAL A 82 26.67 0.23 39.78
CA VAL A 82 25.30 -0.21 39.42
C VAL A 82 25.22 -1.74 39.47
N GLU A 83 25.32 -2.32 40.66
CA GLU A 83 24.54 -3.54 40.93
C GLU A 83 23.07 -3.09 40.94
N GLY A 84 22.42 -3.21 39.78
CA GLY A 84 20.99 -2.91 39.67
C GLY A 84 20.21 -3.75 40.68
N PRO A 85 19.17 -3.20 41.33
CA PRO A 85 18.29 -3.99 42.20
C PRO A 85 17.76 -5.20 41.42
N PRO A 86 17.56 -6.37 42.07
CA PRO A 86 17.07 -7.55 41.38
C PRO A 86 15.78 -7.21 40.62
N ALA A 87 15.77 -7.48 39.31
CA ALA A 87 14.60 -7.28 38.47
C ALA A 87 13.40 -7.97 39.15
N LEU A 88 12.43 -7.18 39.58
CA LEU A 88 11.22 -7.69 40.22
C LEU A 88 10.51 -8.62 39.24
N LEU A 89 10.17 -9.83 39.69
CA LEU A 89 9.44 -10.78 38.86
C LEU A 89 7.99 -10.31 38.65
N PRO A 90 7.37 -10.61 37.50
CA PRO A 90 5.94 -10.39 37.31
C PRO A 90 5.12 -11.06 38.41
N TYR A 91 4.08 -10.39 38.89
CA TYR A 91 3.20 -10.92 39.93
C TYR A 91 1.72 -10.72 39.57
N SER A 92 0.86 -11.58 40.11
CA SER A 92 -0.58 -11.54 39.89
C SER A 92 -1.28 -10.72 40.99
N MET A 93 -2.24 -9.88 40.59
CA MET A 93 -3.11 -9.14 41.50
C MET A 93 -4.36 -9.95 41.86
N ALA A 94 -5.04 -9.57 42.95
CA ALA A 94 -6.24 -10.27 43.46
C ALA A 94 -7.42 -10.32 42.46
N ASN A 95 -7.42 -9.49 41.41
CA ASN A 95 -8.39 -9.49 40.33
C ASN A 95 -8.02 -10.43 39.16
N GLY A 96 -6.93 -11.19 39.27
CA GLY A 96 -6.43 -12.12 38.24
C GLY A 96 -5.51 -11.50 37.19
N SER A 97 -5.30 -10.17 37.20
CA SER A 97 -4.40 -9.50 36.24
C SER A 97 -2.93 -9.62 36.61
N TRP A 98 -2.05 -9.58 35.61
CA TRP A 98 -0.60 -9.59 35.81
C TRP A 98 -0.01 -8.18 35.78
N VAL A 99 0.94 -7.93 36.68
CA VAL A 99 1.72 -6.69 36.71
C VAL A 99 3.17 -7.03 36.36
N VAL A 100 3.64 -6.45 35.26
CA VAL A 100 5.06 -6.44 34.89
C VAL A 100 5.69 -5.15 35.43
N PRO A 101 6.66 -5.23 36.35
CA PRO A 101 7.32 -4.06 36.92
C PRO A 101 8.01 -3.23 35.83
N PRO A 102 7.94 -1.88 35.90
CA PRO A 102 8.67 -1.03 34.97
C PRO A 102 10.17 -1.16 35.23
N GLU A 103 10.97 -1.33 34.16
CA GLU A 103 12.42 -1.26 34.27
C GLU A 103 12.90 0.19 34.48
N PRO A 104 14.00 0.42 35.22
CA PRO A 104 14.44 1.75 35.64
C PRO A 104 15.03 2.65 34.54
N ARG A 105 14.96 2.27 33.25
CA ARG A 105 15.50 3.06 32.14
C ARG A 105 14.38 3.63 31.27
N PRO A 106 14.02 4.92 31.42
CA PRO A 106 13.16 5.60 30.46
C PRO A 106 13.96 5.84 29.17
N SER A 107 13.42 5.42 28.03
CA SER A 107 14.14 5.41 26.76
C SER A 107 13.50 6.32 25.72
N PHE A 108 13.31 7.63 25.98
CA PHE A 108 12.75 8.53 24.95
C PHE A 108 13.30 9.96 24.96
N PHE A 109 13.67 10.44 23.76
CA PHE A 109 13.83 11.85 23.45
C PHE A 109 12.45 12.45 23.15
N SER A 110 12.13 13.57 23.79
CA SER A 110 10.94 14.34 23.45
C SER A 110 11.15 15.05 22.11
N VAL A 111 10.29 14.78 21.12
CA VAL A 111 10.18 15.65 19.94
C VAL A 111 9.67 17.02 20.42
N SER A 112 10.37 18.10 20.04
CA SER A 112 9.93 19.44 20.39
C SER A 112 8.55 19.67 19.76
N PRO A 113 7.57 20.26 20.49
CA PRO A 113 6.29 20.65 19.89
C PRO A 113 6.45 21.56 18.67
N GLN A 114 7.60 22.23 18.52
CA GLN A 114 7.95 23.07 17.37
C GLN A 114 8.23 22.24 16.11
N ASP A 115 8.80 21.05 16.23
CA ASP A 115 9.09 20.15 15.11
C ASP A 115 7.80 19.57 14.49
N CYS A 116 6.71 19.54 15.27
CA CYS A 116 5.38 19.14 14.81
C CYS A 116 4.57 20.27 14.12
N GLN A 117 5.09 21.50 14.05
CA GLN A 117 4.34 22.65 13.53
C GLN A 117 4.29 22.73 12.00
N PHE A 118 5.02 21.87 11.28
CA PHE A 118 5.07 21.87 9.81
C PHE A 118 3.68 21.76 9.15
N ALA A 119 2.77 20.94 9.69
CA ALA A 119 1.41 20.77 9.16
C ALA A 119 0.35 21.67 9.83
N LEU A 120 0.73 22.42 10.87
CA LEU A 120 -0.18 23.25 11.67
C LEU A 120 -0.24 24.70 11.18
N GLY A 121 0.58 25.05 10.19
CA GLY A 121 0.61 26.37 9.56
C GLY A 121 -0.60 26.62 8.66
N SER A 122 -1.76 26.92 9.24
CA SER A 122 -2.91 27.53 8.53
C SER A 122 -2.60 28.98 8.12
N ARG A 123 -1.50 29.21 7.39
CA ARG A 123 -1.11 30.50 6.82
C ARG A 123 -0.97 30.46 5.29
N GLY A 124 -1.37 29.36 4.66
CA GLY A 124 -1.46 29.24 3.20
C GLY A 124 -2.85 29.62 2.67
N GLN A 125 -2.92 30.06 1.41
CA GLN A 125 -4.20 30.20 0.70
C GLN A 125 -4.89 28.84 0.60
N LYS A 126 -6.17 28.76 1.00
CA LYS A 126 -6.98 27.55 0.81
C LYS A 126 -7.01 27.18 -0.68
N PRO A 127 -6.91 25.88 -1.04
CA PRO A 127 -7.04 25.46 -2.42
C PRO A 127 -8.42 25.87 -2.96
N GLU A 128 -8.48 26.23 -4.24
CA GLU A 128 -9.71 26.63 -4.91
C GLU A 128 -10.69 25.45 -5.05
N LEU A 129 -10.15 24.24 -5.22
CA LEU A 129 -10.90 22.99 -5.29
C LEU A 129 -10.47 22.04 -4.17
N GLN A 130 -11.43 21.54 -3.40
CA GLN A 130 -11.20 20.53 -2.37
C GLN A 130 -12.18 19.37 -2.60
N MET A 131 -11.64 18.18 -2.85
CA MET A 131 -12.44 17.05 -3.36
C MET A 131 -13.51 16.53 -2.42
N LEU A 132 -13.33 16.65 -1.09
CA LEU A 132 -14.33 16.25 -0.11
C LEU A 132 -15.54 17.20 -0.16
N ALA A 133 -15.31 18.51 -0.11
CA ALA A 133 -16.36 19.52 -0.25
C ALA A 133 -17.08 19.40 -1.59
N LEU A 134 -16.34 19.19 -2.68
CA LEU A 134 -16.94 18.96 -3.99
C LEU A 134 -17.84 17.71 -4.02
N SER A 135 -17.41 16.64 -3.36
CA SER A 135 -18.18 15.39 -3.28
C SER A 135 -19.45 15.52 -2.45
N GLU A 136 -19.53 16.46 -1.51
CA GLU A 136 -20.75 16.75 -0.74
C GLU A 136 -21.76 17.59 -1.55
N GLU A 137 -21.27 18.39 -2.50
CA GLU A 137 -22.10 19.29 -3.32
C GLU A 137 -22.63 18.63 -4.60
N LEU A 138 -21.90 17.67 -5.17
CA LEU A 138 -22.28 17.04 -6.45
C LEU A 138 -23.46 16.07 -6.30
N PRO A 139 -24.43 16.06 -7.24
CA PRO A 139 -25.61 15.21 -7.15
C PRO A 139 -25.38 13.74 -7.56
N PHE A 140 -24.24 13.41 -8.20
CA PHE A 140 -23.94 12.08 -8.74
C PHE A 140 -25.02 11.48 -9.65
N ASP A 141 -25.71 12.33 -10.40
CA ASP A 141 -26.71 11.90 -11.38
C ASP A 141 -26.07 11.20 -12.59
N ASN A 142 -26.81 10.25 -13.19
CA ASN A 142 -26.38 9.51 -14.38
C ASN A 142 -27.30 9.84 -15.58
N LEU A 143 -27.31 11.11 -15.98
CA LEU A 143 -28.09 11.59 -17.12
C LEU A 143 -27.38 11.30 -18.44
N ASP A 144 -28.14 10.88 -19.48
CA ASP A 144 -27.58 10.66 -20.83
C ASP A 144 -27.21 11.99 -21.49
N GLY A 145 -25.91 12.24 -21.65
CA GLY A 145 -25.34 13.43 -22.27
C GLY A 145 -25.34 13.44 -23.81
N GLY A 146 -25.94 12.44 -24.47
CA GLY A 146 -25.99 12.34 -25.93
C GLY A 146 -24.86 11.48 -26.48
N VAL A 147 -24.09 11.99 -27.46
CA VAL A 147 -22.96 11.24 -28.05
C VAL A 147 -21.84 11.04 -27.02
N TRP A 148 -21.57 12.06 -26.21
CA TRP A 148 -20.80 11.93 -24.99
C TRP A 148 -21.74 11.55 -23.85
N LYS A 149 -21.92 10.24 -23.68
CA LYS A 149 -22.93 9.64 -22.79
C LYS A 149 -22.94 10.19 -21.36
N GLN A 150 -21.77 10.55 -20.82
CA GLN A 150 -21.60 10.95 -19.43
C GLN A 150 -21.36 12.45 -19.25
N GLY A 151 -21.46 13.24 -20.31
CA GLY A 151 -21.21 14.67 -20.26
C GLY A 151 -22.41 15.48 -20.73
N PHE A 152 -22.16 16.36 -21.69
CA PHE A 152 -23.12 17.29 -22.27
C PHE A 152 -22.75 17.57 -23.72
N ASP A 153 -23.66 18.20 -24.47
CA ASP A 153 -23.38 18.60 -25.85
C ASP A 153 -22.40 19.78 -25.87
N ILE A 154 -21.36 19.68 -26.70
CA ILE A 154 -20.28 20.66 -26.76
C ILE A 154 -20.38 21.43 -28.07
N SER A 155 -20.57 22.74 -27.95
CA SER A 155 -20.58 23.69 -29.06
C SER A 155 -19.40 24.66 -28.97
N TYR A 156 -19.05 25.26 -30.10
CA TYR A 156 -17.99 26.26 -30.24
C TYR A 156 -18.37 27.26 -31.34
N SER A 157 -17.79 28.47 -31.29
CA SER A 157 -17.92 29.43 -32.38
C SER A 157 -16.82 29.17 -33.42
N PRO A 158 -17.09 29.30 -34.74
CA PRO A 158 -16.03 29.21 -35.75
C PRO A 158 -14.87 30.19 -35.53
N HIS A 159 -15.15 31.31 -34.87
CA HIS A 159 -14.21 32.41 -34.61
C HIS A 159 -13.39 32.25 -33.31
N ASP A 160 -13.57 31.16 -32.55
CA ASP A 160 -12.89 30.95 -31.26
C ASP A 160 -11.35 30.88 -31.36
N TRP A 161 -10.80 30.67 -32.55
CA TRP A 161 -9.36 30.53 -32.82
C TRP A 161 -8.80 31.60 -33.76
N ASP A 162 -9.56 32.65 -34.08
CA ASP A 162 -9.12 33.71 -34.99
C ASP A 162 -7.90 34.49 -34.43
N THR A 163 -7.76 34.54 -33.10
CA THR A 163 -6.67 35.25 -32.41
C THR A 163 -5.42 34.39 -32.24
N GLU A 164 -5.58 33.07 -32.03
CA GLU A 164 -4.46 32.15 -31.82
C GLU A 164 -4.86 30.72 -32.16
N ASP A 165 -4.06 30.09 -33.03
CA ASP A 165 -4.30 28.74 -33.54
C ASP A 165 -4.46 27.71 -32.41
N LEU A 166 -5.31 26.70 -32.69
CA LEU A 166 -5.38 25.47 -31.90
C LEU A 166 -4.13 24.61 -32.16
N GLN A 167 -3.29 24.41 -31.15
CA GLN A 167 -2.15 23.51 -31.22
C GLN A 167 -2.56 22.12 -30.75
N VAL A 168 -2.45 21.11 -31.61
CA VAL A 168 -2.84 19.72 -31.31
C VAL A 168 -1.63 18.81 -31.30
N PHE A 169 -1.37 18.19 -30.15
CA PHE A 169 -0.34 17.17 -29.96
C PHE A 169 -1.00 15.79 -29.91
N VAL A 170 -0.85 15.04 -31.00
CA VAL A 170 -1.26 13.63 -31.03
C VAL A 170 -0.11 12.78 -30.47
N VAL A 171 -0.37 12.04 -29.39
CA VAL A 171 0.67 11.29 -28.65
C VAL A 171 0.47 9.78 -28.81
N PRO A 172 1.18 9.12 -29.74
CA PRO A 172 1.15 7.67 -29.88
C PRO A 172 1.68 6.98 -28.62
N HIS A 173 0.93 6.02 -28.09
CA HIS A 173 1.35 5.21 -26.93
C HIS A 173 0.87 3.76 -27.07
N SER A 174 1.41 2.87 -26.25
CA SER A 174 0.93 1.49 -26.12
C SER A 174 0.87 1.13 -24.65
N HIS A 175 -0.32 0.83 -24.13
CA HIS A 175 -0.46 0.37 -22.75
C HIS A 175 -0.09 -1.10 -22.65
N ASN A 176 0.90 -1.45 -21.81
CA ASN A 176 1.47 -2.79 -21.75
C ASN A 176 1.43 -3.31 -20.32
N ASP A 177 0.38 -4.05 -19.97
CA ASP A 177 0.23 -4.65 -18.65
C ASP A 177 1.35 -5.66 -18.34
N PRO A 178 2.13 -5.43 -17.27
CA PRO A 178 3.13 -6.37 -16.78
C PRO A 178 2.56 -7.66 -16.15
N GLY A 179 1.34 -8.04 -16.51
CA GLY A 179 0.66 -9.28 -16.17
C GLY A 179 -0.80 -9.03 -15.76
N TRP A 180 -1.73 -9.53 -16.57
CA TRP A 180 -3.18 -9.34 -16.40
C TRP A 180 -3.97 -10.55 -16.91
N LEU A 181 -4.14 -10.66 -18.23
CA LEU A 181 -4.75 -11.84 -18.86
C LEU A 181 -3.72 -12.91 -19.20
N LYS A 182 -2.47 -12.49 -19.41
CA LYS A 182 -1.30 -13.33 -19.61
C LYS A 182 -0.24 -12.92 -18.59
N THR A 183 0.72 -13.80 -18.32
CA THR A 183 1.85 -13.49 -17.46
C THR A 183 2.74 -12.44 -18.12
N PHE A 184 3.58 -11.78 -17.32
CA PHE A 184 4.61 -10.85 -17.79
C PHE A 184 5.41 -11.44 -18.97
N ASP A 185 5.97 -12.65 -18.80
CA ASP A 185 6.81 -13.27 -19.82
C ASP A 185 6.03 -13.68 -21.09
N LYS A 186 4.74 -14.03 -20.95
CA LYS A 186 3.90 -14.39 -22.08
C LYS A 186 3.49 -13.16 -22.89
N TYR A 187 3.12 -12.06 -22.24
CA TYR A 187 2.91 -10.78 -22.94
C TYR A 187 4.18 -10.30 -23.64
N TYR A 188 5.33 -10.41 -22.96
CA TYR A 188 6.62 -10.07 -23.55
C TYR A 188 6.85 -10.80 -24.87
N THR A 189 6.73 -12.12 -24.84
CA THR A 189 7.06 -12.98 -25.99
C THR A 189 6.04 -12.85 -27.12
N GLU A 190 4.75 -12.72 -26.80
CA GLU A 190 3.69 -12.73 -27.82
C GLU A 190 3.38 -11.36 -28.41
N GLN A 191 3.65 -10.26 -27.69
CA GLN A 191 3.20 -8.91 -28.06
C GLN A 191 4.28 -7.84 -27.82
N THR A 192 4.70 -7.62 -26.57
CA THR A 192 5.51 -6.44 -26.20
C THR A 192 6.88 -6.40 -26.89
N GLN A 193 7.55 -7.53 -27.07
CA GLN A 193 8.81 -7.56 -27.82
C GLN A 193 8.65 -7.07 -29.26
N HIS A 194 7.50 -7.36 -29.90
CA HIS A 194 7.22 -6.94 -31.26
C HIS A 194 6.95 -5.44 -31.33
N ILE A 195 6.23 -4.90 -30.34
CA ILE A 195 5.98 -3.46 -30.19
C ILE A 195 7.30 -2.70 -30.11
N LEU A 196 8.22 -3.12 -29.23
CA LEU A 196 9.52 -2.46 -29.03
C LEU A 196 10.46 -2.62 -30.23
N ASN A 197 10.45 -3.79 -30.89
CA ASN A 197 11.20 -3.98 -32.13
C ASN A 197 10.70 -3.06 -33.25
N ASN A 198 9.37 -2.96 -33.41
CA ASN A 198 8.76 -2.08 -34.39
C ASN A 198 9.06 -0.61 -34.05
N MET A 199 8.91 -0.19 -32.79
CA MET A 199 9.24 1.16 -32.31
C MET A 199 10.63 1.59 -32.76
N LEU A 200 11.64 0.75 -32.54
CA LEU A 200 13.01 1.06 -32.93
C LEU A 200 13.15 1.25 -34.44
N SER A 201 12.56 0.38 -35.25
CA SER A 201 12.64 0.49 -36.72
C SER A 201 11.82 1.67 -37.26
N LYS A 202 10.58 1.82 -36.80
CA LYS A 202 9.59 2.73 -37.34
C LYS A 202 9.83 4.18 -36.94
N LEU A 203 10.36 4.45 -35.76
CA LEU A 203 10.73 5.83 -35.40
C LEU A 203 11.89 6.36 -36.24
N GLN A 204 12.81 5.50 -36.70
CA GLN A 204 13.94 5.93 -37.53
C GLN A 204 13.55 6.25 -38.99
N GLU A 205 12.39 5.80 -39.45
CA GLU A 205 11.94 6.05 -40.83
C GLU A 205 11.53 7.51 -41.08
N ASP A 206 11.08 8.23 -40.04
CA ASP A 206 10.63 9.62 -40.17
C ASP A 206 10.87 10.39 -38.85
N PRO A 207 11.68 11.47 -38.86
CA PRO A 207 12.02 12.24 -37.66
C PRO A 207 10.83 12.96 -37.01
N ARG A 208 9.68 13.05 -37.69
CA ARG A 208 8.44 13.62 -37.14
C ARG A 208 7.70 12.65 -36.23
N ARG A 209 7.96 11.34 -36.34
CA ARG A 209 7.28 10.34 -35.50
C ARG A 209 7.66 10.50 -34.04
N ARG A 210 6.67 10.32 -33.17
CA ARG A 210 6.80 10.33 -31.71
C ARG A 210 6.18 9.06 -31.13
N PHE A 211 6.68 8.61 -29.99
CA PHE A 211 6.09 7.50 -29.26
C PHE A 211 6.37 7.64 -27.76
N LEU A 212 5.37 7.32 -26.95
CA LEU A 212 5.44 7.33 -25.49
C LEU A 212 5.47 5.90 -24.96
N TRP A 213 6.37 5.63 -24.02
CA TRP A 213 6.49 4.37 -23.31
C TRP A 213 6.48 4.59 -21.79
N ALA A 214 5.82 3.74 -21.02
CA ALA A 214 5.72 3.89 -19.56
C ALA A 214 6.41 2.76 -18.78
N GLU A 215 6.15 1.49 -19.11
CA GLU A 215 6.52 0.35 -18.25
C GLU A 215 7.99 -0.05 -18.44
N VAL A 216 8.87 0.42 -17.54
CA VAL A 216 10.32 0.16 -17.62
C VAL A 216 10.65 -1.33 -17.47
N SER A 217 9.85 -2.11 -16.75
CA SER A 217 10.04 -3.56 -16.60
C SER A 217 10.15 -4.31 -17.94
N PHE A 218 9.21 -4.08 -18.86
CA PHE A 218 9.26 -4.67 -20.20
C PHE A 218 10.41 -4.10 -21.04
N PHE A 219 10.66 -2.79 -20.93
CA PHE A 219 11.73 -2.13 -21.66
C PHE A 219 13.10 -2.69 -21.27
N ALA A 220 13.33 -2.88 -19.97
CA ALA A 220 14.53 -3.49 -19.41
C ALA A 220 14.71 -4.93 -19.91
N LYS A 221 13.65 -5.74 -19.86
CA LYS A 221 13.68 -7.11 -20.40
C LYS A 221 14.02 -7.15 -21.89
N TRP A 222 13.48 -6.22 -22.68
CA TRP A 222 13.81 -6.09 -24.11
C TRP A 222 15.24 -5.62 -24.34
N TRP A 223 15.70 -4.64 -23.57
CA TRP A 223 17.03 -4.06 -23.66
C TRP A 223 18.14 -5.10 -23.50
N ASP A 224 17.95 -6.07 -22.60
CA ASP A 224 18.90 -7.15 -22.35
C ASP A 224 19.10 -8.05 -23.59
N ASN A 225 18.10 -8.14 -24.46
CA ASN A 225 18.09 -9.00 -25.65
C ASN A 225 18.56 -8.30 -26.94
N ILE A 226 18.84 -6.99 -26.92
CA ILE A 226 19.29 -6.23 -28.10
C ILE A 226 20.79 -5.91 -28.06
N ASN A 227 21.40 -5.85 -29.24
CA ASN A 227 22.83 -5.59 -29.39
C ASN A 227 23.20 -4.10 -29.18
N ALA A 228 24.51 -3.81 -29.07
CA ALA A 228 25.02 -2.47 -28.82
C ALA A 228 24.60 -1.42 -29.87
N GLN A 229 24.49 -1.80 -31.15
CA GLN A 229 24.05 -0.90 -32.22
C GLN A 229 22.58 -0.47 -32.03
N LYS A 230 21.69 -1.42 -31.73
CA LYS A 230 20.28 -1.14 -31.43
C LYS A 230 20.16 -0.27 -30.17
N ARG A 231 20.94 -0.57 -29.12
CA ARG A 231 21.00 0.26 -27.89
C ARG A 231 21.41 1.69 -28.17
N ALA A 232 22.41 1.91 -29.03
CA ALA A 232 22.83 3.25 -29.44
C ALA A 232 21.74 3.99 -30.23
N ALA A 233 21.03 3.30 -31.12
CA ALA A 233 19.90 3.87 -31.86
C ALA A 233 18.75 4.27 -30.92
N VAL A 234 18.41 3.45 -29.92
CA VAL A 234 17.42 3.81 -28.89
C VAL A 234 17.83 5.06 -28.12
N ARG A 235 19.09 5.16 -27.65
CA ARG A 235 19.57 6.36 -26.97
C ARG A 235 19.45 7.61 -27.83
N ARG A 236 19.68 7.50 -29.14
CA ARG A 236 19.47 8.60 -30.08
C ARG A 236 18.00 8.99 -30.20
N LEU A 237 17.08 8.02 -30.25
CA LEU A 237 15.63 8.27 -30.29
C LEU A 237 15.12 8.93 -29.01
N VAL A 238 15.70 8.60 -27.86
CA VAL A 238 15.39 9.31 -26.60
C VAL A 238 16.00 10.70 -26.60
N GLY A 239 17.28 10.82 -26.94
CA GLY A 239 18.02 12.09 -26.93
C GLY A 239 17.52 13.13 -27.95
N ASN A 240 16.86 12.70 -29.04
CA ASN A 240 16.23 13.59 -30.00
C ASN A 240 14.72 13.81 -29.78
N GLY A 241 14.16 13.25 -28.70
CA GLY A 241 12.75 13.41 -28.33
C GLY A 241 11.75 12.59 -29.14
N GLN A 242 12.18 11.67 -30.01
CA GLN A 242 11.24 10.80 -30.74
C GLN A 242 10.61 9.71 -29.86
N LEU A 243 11.33 9.26 -28.82
CA LEU A 243 10.85 8.33 -27.82
C LEU A 243 10.88 9.00 -26.45
N GLU A 244 9.72 9.22 -25.84
CA GLU A 244 9.61 9.68 -24.46
C GLU A 244 9.33 8.49 -23.53
N ILE A 245 10.11 8.40 -22.45
CA ILE A 245 9.78 7.51 -21.32
C ILE A 245 9.04 8.34 -20.26
N ALA A 246 7.75 8.08 -20.08
CA ALA A 246 6.90 8.80 -19.12
C ALA A 246 6.82 8.04 -17.79
N THR A 247 6.69 8.77 -16.68
CA THR A 247 6.81 8.30 -15.27
C THR A 247 8.18 7.72 -14.93
N GLY A 248 8.63 6.72 -15.70
CA GLY A 248 9.86 5.97 -15.52
C GLY A 248 9.83 4.96 -14.37
N GLY A 249 8.66 4.65 -13.84
CA GLY A 249 8.49 3.57 -12.87
C GLY A 249 8.72 2.19 -13.50
N TRP A 250 9.06 1.20 -12.67
CA TRP A 250 9.15 -0.19 -13.10
C TRP A 250 7.82 -0.67 -13.72
N VAL A 251 6.71 -0.19 -13.19
CA VAL A 251 5.34 -0.43 -13.66
C VAL A 251 4.53 0.87 -13.60
N MET A 252 3.31 0.85 -14.14
CA MET A 252 2.24 1.76 -13.75
C MET A 252 1.52 1.17 -12.53
N PRO A 253 1.77 1.69 -11.31
CA PRO A 253 1.33 1.01 -10.10
C PRO A 253 -0.17 1.22 -9.81
N ASP A 254 -0.76 0.33 -9.01
CA ASP A 254 -1.98 0.63 -8.27
C ASP A 254 -1.73 1.80 -7.31
N GLU A 255 -2.76 2.62 -7.09
CA GLU A 255 -2.71 3.76 -6.17
C GLU A 255 -3.58 3.58 -4.93
N ALA A 256 -4.38 2.50 -4.82
CA ALA A 256 -5.20 2.23 -3.64
C ALA A 256 -4.52 1.31 -2.64
N ASN A 257 -4.05 0.13 -3.08
CA ASN A 257 -3.53 -0.92 -2.18
C ASN A 257 -2.01 -0.87 -2.01
N SER A 258 -1.30 -0.13 -2.85
CA SER A 258 0.16 -0.02 -2.79
C SER A 258 0.60 0.77 -1.57
N HIS A 259 1.65 0.33 -0.89
CA HIS A 259 2.27 1.10 0.20
C HIS A 259 3.33 2.06 -0.36
N TYR A 260 3.54 3.20 0.29
CA TYR A 260 4.44 4.23 -0.22
C TYR A 260 5.90 3.77 -0.38
N PHE A 261 6.39 2.84 0.46
CA PHE A 261 7.72 2.26 0.26
C PHE A 261 7.81 1.50 -1.05
N ALA A 262 6.84 0.63 -1.35
CA ALA A 262 6.84 -0.12 -2.60
C ALA A 262 6.64 0.79 -3.83
N LEU A 263 5.86 1.88 -3.70
CA LEU A 263 5.73 2.93 -4.73
C LEU A 263 7.05 3.65 -4.99
N ILE A 264 7.83 3.93 -3.93
CA ILE A 264 9.16 4.53 -4.03
C ILE A 264 10.13 3.53 -4.66
N ASP A 265 10.16 2.27 -4.20
CA ASP A 265 11.11 1.26 -4.68
C ASP A 265 10.95 0.96 -6.16
N GLN A 266 9.71 0.85 -6.65
CA GLN A 266 9.46 0.64 -8.08
C GLN A 266 9.89 1.86 -8.92
N LEU A 267 9.78 3.07 -8.36
CA LEU A 267 10.21 4.31 -9.01
C LEU A 267 11.74 4.40 -9.03
N ILE A 268 12.40 4.07 -7.92
CA ILE A 268 13.86 3.99 -7.79
C ILE A 268 14.43 3.00 -8.81
N GLU A 269 13.90 1.77 -8.86
CA GLU A 269 14.39 0.74 -9.77
C GLU A 269 14.27 1.19 -11.23
N GLY A 270 13.13 1.78 -11.61
CA GLY A 270 12.91 2.30 -12.95
C GLY A 270 13.83 3.47 -13.29
N HIS A 271 13.94 4.49 -12.42
CA HIS A 271 14.78 5.67 -12.64
C HIS A 271 16.27 5.33 -12.70
N GLN A 272 16.77 4.50 -11.78
CA GLN A 272 18.17 4.04 -11.81
C GLN A 272 18.48 3.24 -13.07
N TRP A 273 17.53 2.41 -13.52
CA TRP A 273 17.69 1.67 -14.77
C TRP A 273 17.77 2.62 -15.98
N LEU A 274 16.90 3.63 -16.05
CA LEU A 274 16.87 4.63 -17.12
C LEU A 274 18.14 5.48 -17.15
N GLU A 275 18.58 5.99 -16.00
CA GLU A 275 19.81 6.79 -15.90
C GLU A 275 21.02 5.98 -16.37
N LYS A 276 21.18 4.75 -15.86
CA LYS A 276 22.31 3.87 -16.20
C LYS A 276 22.34 3.46 -17.67
N ASN A 277 21.19 3.16 -18.27
CA ASN A 277 21.15 2.56 -19.61
C ASN A 277 20.90 3.58 -20.72
N LEU A 278 20.06 4.59 -20.46
CA LEU A 278 19.61 5.57 -21.45
C LEU A 278 20.14 6.99 -21.18
N GLY A 279 20.56 7.30 -19.96
CA GLY A 279 20.88 8.68 -19.55
C GLY A 279 19.64 9.57 -19.56
N ALA A 280 18.47 9.01 -19.28
CA ALA A 280 17.17 9.67 -19.39
C ALA A 280 16.56 9.94 -18.02
N THR A 281 15.96 11.12 -17.85
CA THR A 281 15.21 11.51 -16.66
C THR A 281 13.78 11.87 -17.08
N PRO A 282 12.76 11.10 -16.65
CA PRO A 282 11.36 11.42 -16.93
C PRO A 282 10.98 12.79 -16.39
N ARG A 283 10.15 13.52 -17.14
CA ARG A 283 9.67 14.88 -16.76
C ARG A 283 8.21 14.91 -16.32
N SER A 284 7.44 13.94 -16.83
CA SER A 284 5.98 13.90 -16.70
C SER A 284 5.49 12.51 -16.31
N GLY A 285 4.52 12.45 -15.40
CA GLY A 285 3.82 11.23 -15.02
C GLY A 285 2.72 10.86 -16.03
N TRP A 286 2.57 9.58 -16.31
CA TRP A 286 1.53 9.00 -17.15
C TRP A 286 0.87 7.84 -16.39
N ALA A 287 -0.37 8.04 -15.95
CA ALA A 287 -1.13 7.09 -15.13
C ALA A 287 -2.55 6.91 -15.70
N VAL A 288 -2.69 6.15 -16.78
CA VAL A 288 -3.98 6.02 -17.48
C VAL A 288 -4.89 4.90 -16.97
N ASP A 289 -4.33 3.91 -16.27
CA ASP A 289 -5.06 2.69 -15.89
C ASP A 289 -5.15 2.34 -14.38
N PRO A 290 -4.59 3.09 -13.40
CA PRO A 290 -4.97 2.90 -12.00
C PRO A 290 -6.46 3.17 -11.77
N PHE A 291 -7.14 2.37 -10.93
CA PHE A 291 -8.60 2.43 -10.76
C PHE A 291 -9.03 3.46 -9.70
N GLY A 292 -8.77 4.73 -9.99
CA GLY A 292 -8.80 5.84 -9.04
C GLY A 292 -7.39 6.27 -8.64
N TYR A 293 -7.25 7.48 -8.08
CA TYR A 293 -5.94 8.09 -7.86
C TYR A 293 -5.78 8.64 -6.45
N SER A 294 -4.59 8.40 -5.89
CA SER A 294 -4.19 8.86 -4.57
C SER A 294 -3.42 10.17 -4.66
N SER A 295 -3.61 11.07 -3.68
CA SER A 295 -2.73 12.25 -3.52
C SER A 295 -1.30 11.88 -3.14
N THR A 296 -0.97 10.62 -2.80
CA THR A 296 0.41 10.22 -2.53
C THR A 296 1.29 10.21 -3.79
N MET A 297 0.78 9.74 -4.93
CA MET A 297 1.56 9.72 -6.18
C MET A 297 2.04 11.11 -6.65
N PRO A 298 1.19 12.16 -6.76
CA PRO A 298 1.66 13.49 -7.14
C PRO A 298 2.77 14.00 -6.21
N TYR A 299 2.70 13.73 -4.90
CA TYR A 299 3.76 14.06 -3.96
C TYR A 299 5.07 13.35 -4.30
N LEU A 300 5.03 12.03 -4.49
CA LEU A 300 6.22 11.24 -4.82
C LEU A 300 6.84 11.66 -6.15
N LEU A 301 6.03 11.90 -7.18
CA LEU A 301 6.49 12.37 -8.48
C LEU A 301 7.13 13.76 -8.38
N ARG A 302 6.52 14.68 -7.62
CA ARG A 302 7.09 16.00 -7.37
C ARG A 302 8.43 15.92 -6.64
N ARG A 303 8.55 15.05 -5.64
CA ARG A 303 9.81 14.79 -4.91
C ARG A 303 10.86 14.09 -5.78
N ALA A 304 10.44 13.36 -6.80
CA ALA A 304 11.30 12.80 -7.85
C ALA A 304 11.59 13.79 -8.99
N ASN A 305 11.31 15.09 -8.79
CA ASN A 305 11.62 16.17 -9.72
C ASN A 305 10.80 16.17 -11.04
N LEU A 306 9.65 15.49 -11.06
CA LEU A 306 8.69 15.66 -12.14
C LEU A 306 7.89 16.95 -11.94
N THR A 307 7.53 17.59 -13.05
CA THR A 307 6.83 18.88 -13.04
C THR A 307 5.34 18.75 -13.35
N SER A 308 4.98 17.66 -14.02
CA SER A 308 3.63 17.46 -14.57
C SER A 308 3.21 16.00 -14.51
N MET A 309 1.91 15.73 -14.58
CA MET A 309 1.38 14.37 -14.65
C MET A 309 0.03 14.31 -15.37
N LEU A 310 -0.37 13.12 -15.78
CA LEU A 310 -1.66 12.86 -16.39
C LEU A 310 -2.38 11.68 -15.73
N ILE A 311 -3.69 11.84 -15.52
CA ILE A 311 -4.61 10.85 -14.97
C ILE A 311 -5.86 10.66 -15.86
N GLN A 312 -6.53 9.52 -15.72
CA GLN A 312 -7.68 9.13 -16.55
C GLN A 312 -8.86 8.58 -15.76
N ARG A 313 -8.75 7.49 -15.01
CA ARG A 313 -9.90 6.81 -14.35
C ARG A 313 -10.44 7.52 -13.10
N VAL A 314 -11.05 8.67 -13.32
CA VAL A 314 -11.77 9.46 -12.31
C VAL A 314 -13.27 9.27 -12.50
N HIS A 315 -14.05 9.33 -11.42
CA HIS A 315 -15.50 9.19 -11.45
C HIS A 315 -16.13 10.10 -12.53
N TYR A 316 -17.04 9.54 -13.33
CA TYR A 316 -17.58 10.23 -14.52
C TYR A 316 -18.28 11.57 -14.19
N THR A 317 -19.01 11.66 -13.06
CA THR A 317 -19.60 12.94 -12.59
C THR A 317 -18.55 14.01 -12.28
N ILE A 318 -17.39 13.63 -11.71
CA ILE A 318 -16.31 14.58 -11.44
C ILE A 318 -15.71 15.07 -12.77
N LYS A 319 -15.47 14.17 -13.73
CA LYS A 319 -15.03 14.54 -15.09
C LYS A 319 -16.01 15.53 -15.75
N LYS A 320 -17.32 15.26 -15.67
CA LYS A 320 -18.37 16.14 -16.19
C LYS A 320 -18.32 17.53 -15.54
N HIS A 321 -18.19 17.59 -14.21
CA HIS A 321 -18.11 18.86 -13.48
C HIS A 321 -16.82 19.64 -13.83
N PHE A 322 -15.66 18.97 -13.87
CA PHE A 322 -14.40 19.61 -14.23
C PHE A 322 -14.36 20.05 -15.69
N ALA A 323 -14.99 19.30 -16.59
CA ALA A 323 -15.15 19.71 -17.98
C ALA A 323 -16.03 20.98 -18.10
N ALA A 324 -17.14 21.05 -17.36
CA ALA A 324 -18.05 22.21 -17.37
C ALA A 324 -17.44 23.47 -16.74
N THR A 325 -16.51 23.31 -15.80
CA THR A 325 -15.84 24.40 -15.07
C THR A 325 -14.43 24.71 -15.60
N HIS A 326 -14.00 24.03 -16.66
CA HIS A 326 -12.62 24.08 -17.19
C HIS A 326 -11.56 23.82 -16.12
N SER A 327 -11.79 22.84 -15.25
CA SER A 327 -10.92 22.45 -14.13
C SER A 327 -10.26 21.09 -14.34
N LEU A 328 -10.21 20.60 -15.59
CA LEU A 328 -9.52 19.34 -15.94
C LEU A 328 -7.99 19.47 -15.88
N GLU A 329 -7.46 20.69 -15.85
CA GLU A 329 -6.03 20.99 -15.66
C GLU A 329 -5.89 21.76 -14.34
N PHE A 330 -5.09 21.26 -13.40
CA PHE A 330 -4.98 21.84 -12.07
C PHE A 330 -3.62 21.58 -11.43
N MET A 331 -3.23 22.43 -10.48
CA MET A 331 -2.10 22.14 -9.59
C MET A 331 -2.57 21.23 -8.47
N TRP A 332 -2.08 19.99 -8.42
CA TRP A 332 -2.46 19.04 -7.40
C TRP A 332 -1.54 19.15 -6.19
N ARG A 333 -2.11 19.54 -5.04
CA ARG A 333 -1.42 19.85 -3.79
C ARG A 333 -1.82 18.88 -2.67
N GLN A 334 -0.88 18.58 -1.77
CA GLN A 334 -1.20 17.87 -0.53
C GLN A 334 -2.10 18.70 0.38
N THR A 335 -3.01 18.06 1.11
CA THR A 335 -3.98 18.77 1.96
C THR A 335 -3.35 19.56 3.11
N TRP A 336 -2.18 19.14 3.60
CA TRP A 336 -1.42 19.84 4.65
C TRP A 336 -0.38 20.81 4.10
N ASP A 337 -0.18 20.90 2.78
CA ASP A 337 0.80 21.80 2.19
C ASP A 337 0.25 23.23 2.13
N SER A 338 0.95 24.15 2.78
CA SER A 338 0.60 25.57 2.86
C SER A 338 1.47 26.47 1.98
N ASP A 339 2.62 25.99 1.50
CA ASP A 339 3.63 26.79 0.77
C ASP A 339 3.71 26.46 -0.72
N SER A 340 2.88 25.54 -1.21
CA SER A 340 2.82 25.09 -2.62
C SER A 340 4.03 24.27 -3.05
N SER A 341 4.89 23.83 -2.13
CA SER A 341 6.09 23.07 -2.46
C SER A 341 5.79 21.67 -3.03
N THR A 342 4.58 21.15 -2.79
CA THR A 342 4.14 19.83 -3.26
C THR A 342 3.36 19.85 -4.56
N ASP A 343 3.11 21.04 -5.12
CA ASP A 343 2.29 21.20 -6.32
C ASP A 343 2.91 20.49 -7.53
N ILE A 344 2.10 19.71 -8.23
CA ILE A 344 2.41 19.16 -9.56
C ILE A 344 1.28 19.50 -10.53
N PHE A 345 1.63 19.86 -11.77
CA PHE A 345 0.61 20.22 -12.74
C PHE A 345 -0.03 18.97 -13.33
N CYS A 346 -1.31 18.75 -13.06
CA CYS A 346 -2.04 17.54 -13.43
C CYS A 346 -3.02 17.80 -14.57
N HIS A 347 -2.98 16.95 -15.59
CA HIS A 347 -4.00 16.86 -16.64
C HIS A 347 -4.92 15.66 -16.37
N MET A 348 -6.21 15.93 -16.17
CA MET A 348 -7.25 14.91 -16.15
C MET A 348 -7.86 14.78 -17.55
N MET A 349 -7.76 13.58 -18.13
CA MET A 349 -8.42 13.28 -19.39
C MET A 349 -9.96 13.32 -19.22
N PRO A 350 -10.73 13.85 -20.20
CA PRO A 350 -12.14 14.19 -19.98
C PRO A 350 -13.14 13.04 -20.17
N PHE A 351 -12.76 12.00 -20.90
CA PHE A 351 -13.70 10.99 -21.41
C PHE A 351 -13.53 9.63 -20.73
N TYR A 352 -14.36 8.66 -21.16
CA TYR A 352 -14.55 7.35 -20.52
C TYR A 352 -13.29 6.47 -20.48
N SER A 353 -12.55 6.39 -21.60
CA SER A 353 -11.39 5.51 -21.76
C SER A 353 -10.17 6.26 -22.30
N TYR A 354 -9.00 5.63 -22.25
CA TYR A 354 -7.77 6.08 -22.90
C TYR A 354 -7.59 5.51 -24.32
N ASP A 355 -8.54 4.71 -24.81
CA ASP A 355 -8.54 4.20 -26.18
C ASP A 355 -8.81 5.30 -27.21
N VAL A 356 -8.42 5.06 -28.47
CA VAL A 356 -8.60 6.04 -29.57
C VAL A 356 -10.05 6.57 -29.70
N PRO A 357 -11.11 5.73 -29.62
CA PRO A 357 -12.49 6.21 -29.64
C PRO A 357 -12.82 7.25 -28.56
N HIS A 358 -12.17 7.24 -27.40
CA HIS A 358 -12.46 8.16 -26.31
C HIS A 358 -11.35 9.18 -26.06
N THR A 359 -10.42 9.39 -27.00
CA THR A 359 -9.34 10.38 -26.84
C THR A 359 -9.36 11.49 -27.87
N CYS A 360 -9.94 11.28 -29.04
CA CYS A 360 -9.96 12.29 -30.11
C CYS A 360 -10.95 13.44 -29.84
N GLY A 361 -12.05 13.15 -29.14
CA GLY A 361 -13.17 14.08 -28.93
C GLY A 361 -14.37 13.37 -28.30
N PRO A 362 -15.50 14.08 -28.13
CA PRO A 362 -16.65 13.59 -27.38
C PRO A 362 -17.47 12.49 -28.09
N ASP A 363 -17.37 12.34 -29.41
CA ASP A 363 -18.15 11.35 -30.16
C ASP A 363 -17.28 10.13 -30.54
N PRO A 364 -17.41 9.00 -29.81
CA PRO A 364 -16.61 7.82 -30.08
C PRO A 364 -16.96 7.13 -31.41
N LYS A 365 -18.16 7.37 -31.97
CA LYS A 365 -18.51 6.92 -33.32
C LYS A 365 -17.68 7.62 -34.39
N ILE A 366 -17.32 8.88 -34.18
CA ILE A 366 -16.44 9.63 -35.08
C ILE A 366 -14.99 9.25 -34.82
N CYS A 367 -14.54 9.30 -33.56
CA CYS A 367 -13.15 9.02 -33.19
C CYS A 367 -12.68 7.61 -33.58
N CYS A 368 -13.56 6.60 -33.48
CA CYS A 368 -13.22 5.24 -33.90
C CYS A 368 -12.85 5.15 -35.40
N GLN A 369 -13.34 6.08 -36.24
CA GLN A 369 -12.98 6.13 -37.67
C GLN A 369 -11.58 6.71 -37.94
N PHE A 370 -10.88 7.16 -36.90
CA PHE A 370 -9.48 7.59 -36.94
C PHE A 370 -8.56 6.61 -36.19
N ASP A 371 -9.10 5.50 -35.70
CA ASP A 371 -8.32 4.34 -35.30
C ASP A 371 -8.02 3.47 -36.53
N PHE A 372 -6.89 3.69 -37.20
CA PHE A 372 -6.56 2.97 -38.43
C PHE A 372 -6.15 1.50 -38.21
N LYS A 373 -6.06 1.00 -36.96
CA LYS A 373 -5.98 -0.46 -36.71
C LYS A 373 -7.30 -1.16 -37.06
N ARG A 374 -8.41 -0.42 -37.03
CA ARG A 374 -9.77 -0.92 -37.30
C ARG A 374 -10.18 -0.82 -38.76
N LEU A 375 -9.22 -0.62 -39.68
CA LEU A 375 -9.46 -0.64 -41.12
C LEU A 375 -10.15 -1.96 -41.54
N PRO A 376 -11.11 -1.91 -42.47
CA PRO A 376 -11.82 -3.10 -42.94
C PRO A 376 -10.85 -4.21 -43.40
N GLY A 377 -11.22 -5.47 -43.12
CA GLY A 377 -10.39 -6.65 -43.39
C GLY A 377 -9.54 -7.10 -42.19
N GLY A 378 -9.50 -6.32 -41.11
CA GLY A 378 -8.91 -6.70 -39.83
C GLY A 378 -9.83 -7.53 -38.93
N ARG A 379 -9.30 -7.96 -37.77
CA ARG A 379 -10.06 -8.68 -36.73
C ARG A 379 -10.85 -7.76 -35.79
N ILE A 380 -10.57 -6.46 -35.80
CA ILE A 380 -11.12 -5.47 -34.88
C ILE A 380 -11.93 -4.46 -35.68
N ASN A 381 -13.16 -4.20 -35.25
CA ASN A 381 -14.09 -3.27 -35.91
C ASN A 381 -14.54 -2.17 -34.93
N CYS A 382 -15.15 -1.11 -35.46
CA CYS A 382 -15.79 -0.09 -34.65
C CYS A 382 -17.15 -0.56 -34.11
N PRO A 383 -17.39 -0.56 -32.78
CA PRO A 383 -18.67 -0.94 -32.19
C PRO A 383 -19.86 -0.11 -32.71
N TRP A 384 -19.60 1.15 -33.05
CA TRP A 384 -20.62 2.08 -33.60
C TRP A 384 -20.93 1.87 -35.10
N LYS A 385 -20.49 0.75 -35.68
CA LYS A 385 -20.83 0.29 -37.04
C LYS A 385 -20.37 1.20 -38.19
N VAL A 386 -19.50 2.17 -37.92
CA VAL A 386 -18.87 3.00 -38.96
C VAL A 386 -17.36 2.75 -38.93
N PRO A 387 -16.79 2.07 -39.94
CA PRO A 387 -15.36 1.77 -39.95
C PRO A 387 -14.51 2.98 -40.34
N PRO A 388 -13.22 3.01 -39.97
CA PRO A 388 -12.25 3.95 -40.53
C PRO A 388 -12.07 3.75 -42.04
N ARG A 389 -11.64 4.81 -42.72
CA ARG A 389 -11.29 4.82 -44.15
C ARG A 389 -9.85 5.29 -44.31
N ALA A 390 -9.08 4.66 -45.18
CA ALA A 390 -7.76 5.16 -45.53
C ALA A 390 -7.86 6.59 -46.10
N ILE A 391 -6.95 7.45 -45.67
CA ILE A 391 -6.92 8.86 -46.05
C ILE A 391 -6.29 8.98 -47.43
N THR A 392 -7.01 9.57 -48.36
CA THR A 392 -6.61 9.79 -49.76
C THR A 392 -6.81 11.25 -50.11
N GLU A 393 -6.20 11.72 -51.20
CA GLU A 393 -6.40 13.09 -51.68
C GLU A 393 -7.88 13.42 -51.94
N ALA A 394 -8.67 12.42 -52.35
CA ALA A 394 -10.10 12.59 -52.62
C ALA A 394 -10.95 12.77 -51.35
N ASN A 395 -10.52 12.26 -50.20
CA ASN A 395 -11.31 12.31 -48.96
C ASN A 395 -10.69 13.14 -47.83
N VAL A 396 -9.42 13.55 -47.94
CA VAL A 396 -8.67 14.19 -46.84
C VAL A 396 -9.37 15.43 -46.30
N ALA A 397 -9.99 16.26 -47.16
CA ALA A 397 -10.71 17.46 -46.72
C ALA A 397 -11.93 17.14 -45.84
N GLU A 398 -12.77 16.19 -46.25
CA GLU A 398 -13.94 15.72 -45.49
C GLU A 398 -13.48 15.11 -44.15
N ARG A 399 -12.46 14.24 -44.20
CA ARG A 399 -11.94 13.55 -43.01
C ARG A 399 -11.29 14.50 -42.02
N ALA A 400 -10.48 15.44 -42.51
CA ALA A 400 -9.84 16.46 -41.70
C ALA A 400 -10.87 17.37 -41.03
N GLY A 401 -11.94 17.77 -41.74
CA GLY A 401 -13.06 18.52 -41.16
C GLY A 401 -13.74 17.78 -40.00
N LEU A 402 -14.03 16.49 -40.17
CA LEU A 402 -14.62 15.65 -39.11
C LEU A 402 -13.71 15.51 -37.88
N LEU A 403 -12.41 15.33 -38.09
CA LEU A 403 -11.44 15.21 -37.00
C LEU A 403 -11.24 16.54 -36.28
N LEU A 404 -11.13 17.64 -37.03
CA LEU A 404 -10.96 18.98 -36.49
C LEU A 404 -12.17 19.40 -35.65
N ASP A 405 -13.39 19.04 -36.05
CA ASP A 405 -14.59 19.26 -35.23
C ASP A 405 -14.46 18.59 -33.85
N GLN A 406 -13.97 17.35 -33.81
CA GLN A 406 -13.76 16.63 -32.55
C GLN A 406 -12.64 17.27 -31.69
N TYR A 407 -11.54 17.70 -32.32
CA TYR A 407 -10.48 18.44 -31.63
C TYR A 407 -10.96 19.76 -31.05
N ARG A 408 -11.73 20.54 -31.82
CA ARG A 408 -12.33 21.81 -31.37
C ARG A 408 -13.30 21.60 -30.22
N LYS A 409 -14.16 20.58 -30.29
CA LYS A 409 -15.05 20.22 -29.17
C LYS A 409 -14.25 19.83 -27.93
N LYS A 410 -13.21 19.01 -28.08
CA LYS A 410 -12.37 18.61 -26.95
C LYS A 410 -11.65 19.81 -26.32
N SER A 411 -11.11 20.72 -27.13
CA SER A 411 -10.39 21.89 -26.61
C SER A 411 -11.27 22.85 -25.81
N ARG A 412 -12.59 22.89 -26.09
CA ARG A 412 -13.55 23.67 -25.28
C ARG A 412 -13.64 23.22 -23.82
N LEU A 413 -13.12 22.05 -23.47
CA LEU A 413 -13.14 21.53 -22.08
C LEU A 413 -11.93 22.02 -21.26
N PHE A 414 -10.97 22.68 -21.90
CA PHE A 414 -9.70 23.11 -21.32
C PHE A 414 -9.54 24.63 -21.38
N ARG A 415 -8.59 25.18 -20.61
CA ARG A 415 -8.38 26.64 -20.51
C ARG A 415 -7.53 27.22 -21.63
N SER A 416 -6.74 26.39 -22.32
CA SER A 416 -5.79 26.82 -23.35
C SER A 416 -6.17 26.27 -24.73
N ASN A 417 -5.67 26.88 -25.81
CA ASN A 417 -5.76 26.29 -27.15
C ASN A 417 -4.58 25.33 -27.42
N VAL A 418 -4.09 24.62 -26.40
CA VAL A 418 -3.13 23.52 -26.54
C VAL A 418 -3.84 22.23 -26.16
N LEU A 419 -3.94 21.30 -27.10
CA LEU A 419 -4.75 20.09 -26.97
C LEU A 419 -3.88 18.84 -26.99
N LEU A 420 -4.02 18.02 -25.95
CA LEU A 420 -3.45 16.68 -25.89
C LEU A 420 -4.42 15.64 -26.47
N VAL A 421 -3.95 14.78 -27.37
CA VAL A 421 -4.73 13.69 -27.97
C VAL A 421 -3.94 12.38 -27.93
N PRO A 422 -4.16 11.51 -26.93
CA PRO A 422 -3.56 10.18 -26.92
C PRO A 422 -4.00 9.32 -28.12
N LEU A 423 -3.06 8.62 -28.73
CA LEU A 423 -3.28 7.71 -29.86
C LEU A 423 -2.74 6.32 -29.55
N GLY A 424 -3.48 5.59 -28.73
CA GLY A 424 -3.12 4.26 -28.28
C GLY A 424 -4.31 3.51 -27.68
N ASP A 425 -4.00 2.32 -27.18
CA ASP A 425 -4.89 1.35 -26.53
C ASP A 425 -3.99 0.21 -25.98
N ASP A 426 -4.59 -0.84 -25.44
CA ASP A 426 -3.90 -2.03 -24.95
C ASP A 426 -3.08 -2.73 -26.04
N PHE A 427 -1.80 -2.94 -25.74
CA PHE A 427 -0.83 -3.67 -26.58
C PHE A 427 -0.89 -3.28 -28.06
N ARG A 428 -1.09 -1.99 -28.34
CA ARG A 428 -1.02 -1.43 -29.69
C ARG A 428 0.40 -1.42 -30.20
N TYR A 429 0.54 -1.27 -31.51
CA TYR A 429 1.77 -1.10 -32.27
C TYR A 429 2.56 -2.42 -32.41
N ASP A 430 1.88 -3.56 -32.26
CA ASP A 430 2.48 -4.90 -32.28
C ASP A 430 2.79 -5.40 -33.71
N LYS A 431 2.13 -4.84 -34.73
CA LYS A 431 2.37 -5.15 -36.16
C LYS A 431 2.93 -3.94 -36.91
N PRO A 432 3.91 -4.13 -37.82
CA PRO A 432 4.49 -3.02 -38.58
C PRO A 432 3.45 -2.32 -39.49
N GLN A 433 2.48 -3.06 -40.04
CA GLN A 433 1.40 -2.48 -40.84
C GLN A 433 0.53 -1.51 -40.05
N GLU A 434 0.40 -1.73 -38.74
CA GLU A 434 -0.35 -0.85 -37.86
C GLU A 434 0.37 0.49 -37.66
N TRP A 435 1.70 0.45 -37.48
CA TRP A 435 2.52 1.67 -37.46
C TRP A 435 2.35 2.45 -38.74
N ASP A 436 2.50 1.78 -39.89
CA ASP A 436 2.41 2.44 -41.19
C ASP A 436 1.02 3.04 -41.39
N ALA A 437 -0.05 2.30 -41.10
CA ALA A 437 -1.41 2.78 -41.21
C ALA A 437 -1.69 3.99 -40.29
N GLN A 438 -1.28 3.94 -39.02
CA GLN A 438 -1.50 5.06 -38.10
C GLN A 438 -0.71 6.29 -38.54
N PHE A 439 0.61 6.19 -38.69
CA PHE A 439 1.45 7.34 -38.97
C PHE A 439 1.18 7.95 -40.34
N PHE A 440 1.00 7.13 -41.38
CA PHE A 440 0.75 7.64 -42.73
C PHE A 440 -0.57 8.40 -42.86
N ASN A 441 -1.65 7.85 -42.30
CA ASN A 441 -2.97 8.47 -42.41
C ASN A 441 -3.06 9.74 -41.57
N TYR A 442 -2.52 9.74 -40.35
CA TYR A 442 -2.44 10.95 -39.53
C TYR A 442 -1.54 12.01 -40.15
N GLN A 443 -0.39 11.64 -40.73
CA GLN A 443 0.47 12.62 -41.39
C GLN A 443 -0.23 13.31 -42.56
N ARG A 444 -1.01 12.58 -43.38
CA ARG A 444 -1.83 13.18 -44.45
C ARG A 444 -2.87 14.16 -43.91
N LEU A 445 -3.48 13.85 -42.77
CA LEU A 445 -4.43 14.74 -42.11
C LEU A 445 -3.72 16.00 -41.58
N PHE A 446 -2.56 15.85 -40.94
CA PHE A 446 -1.76 16.97 -40.45
C PHE A 446 -1.27 17.88 -41.58
N ASP A 447 -0.73 17.30 -42.65
CA ASP A 447 -0.26 18.05 -43.81
C ASP A 447 -1.40 18.87 -44.43
N PHE A 448 -2.61 18.29 -44.54
CA PHE A 448 -3.78 19.02 -45.02
C PHE A 448 -4.21 20.14 -44.05
N LEU A 449 -4.38 19.83 -42.76
CA LEU A 449 -4.80 20.80 -41.74
C LEU A 449 -3.85 22.00 -41.67
N ASN A 450 -2.55 21.72 -41.60
CA ASN A 450 -1.51 22.75 -41.45
C ASN A 450 -1.28 23.55 -42.75
N SER A 451 -1.69 23.03 -43.91
CA SER A 451 -1.62 23.76 -45.19
C SER A 451 -2.72 24.82 -45.37
N LYS A 452 -3.70 24.87 -44.46
CA LYS A 452 -4.88 25.73 -44.54
C LYS A 452 -4.93 26.71 -43.36
N PRO A 453 -4.33 27.90 -43.48
CA PRO A 453 -4.33 28.91 -42.41
C PRO A 453 -5.73 29.28 -41.91
N ASP A 454 -6.72 29.30 -42.80
CA ASP A 454 -8.13 29.60 -42.46
C ASP A 454 -8.77 28.60 -41.49
N LEU A 455 -8.13 27.44 -41.24
CA LEU A 455 -8.59 26.45 -40.26
C LEU A 455 -8.07 26.73 -38.85
N HIS A 456 -7.15 27.68 -38.66
CA HIS A 456 -6.61 28.11 -37.36
C HIS A 456 -6.16 26.93 -36.47
N VAL A 457 -5.38 26.01 -37.04
CA VAL A 457 -4.94 24.79 -36.36
C VAL A 457 -3.52 24.39 -36.78
N GLN A 458 -2.76 23.91 -35.80
CA GLN A 458 -1.45 23.29 -36.00
C GLN A 458 -1.46 21.92 -35.34
N ALA A 459 -1.52 20.86 -36.13
CA ALA A 459 -1.57 19.48 -35.65
C ALA A 459 -0.26 18.74 -35.97
N GLN A 460 0.27 18.01 -34.99
CA GLN A 460 1.48 17.22 -35.14
C GLN A 460 1.51 16.02 -34.20
N PHE A 461 2.40 15.06 -34.49
CA PHE A 461 2.80 14.10 -33.48
C PHE A 461 3.61 14.80 -32.40
N GLY A 462 3.31 14.49 -31.15
CA GLY A 462 3.98 15.02 -29.98
C GLY A 462 4.27 13.94 -28.96
N THR A 463 4.96 14.35 -27.92
CA THR A 463 5.09 13.59 -26.68
C THR A 463 4.29 14.27 -25.56
N LEU A 464 4.29 13.69 -24.36
CA LEU A 464 3.62 14.30 -23.21
C LEU A 464 4.36 15.57 -22.75
N SER A 465 5.69 15.55 -22.82
CA SER A 465 6.53 16.72 -22.55
C SER A 465 6.28 17.85 -23.55
N ASP A 466 6.13 17.57 -24.85
CA ASP A 466 5.82 18.60 -25.86
C ASP A 466 4.52 19.37 -25.52
N TYR A 467 3.49 18.66 -25.05
CA TYR A 467 2.22 19.24 -24.63
C TYR A 467 2.36 20.15 -23.40
N PHE A 468 3.00 19.68 -22.33
CA PHE A 468 3.18 20.49 -21.12
C PHE A 468 4.12 21.67 -21.35
N ASP A 469 5.19 21.49 -22.13
CA ASP A 469 6.11 22.58 -22.49
C ASP A 469 5.39 23.68 -23.29
N ALA A 470 4.47 23.31 -24.18
CA ALA A 470 3.62 24.27 -24.88
C ALA A 470 2.71 25.06 -23.93
N LEU A 471 2.14 24.41 -22.91
CA LEU A 471 1.34 25.08 -21.87
C LEU A 471 2.17 26.08 -21.04
N TYR A 472 3.33 25.64 -20.55
CA TYR A 472 4.25 26.47 -19.77
C TYR A 472 4.73 27.68 -20.58
N LYS A 473 5.16 27.44 -21.84
CA LYS A 473 5.62 28.49 -22.74
C LYS A 473 4.53 29.53 -23.02
N ARG A 474 3.29 29.09 -23.27
CA ARG A 474 2.17 30.00 -23.59
C ARG A 474 1.75 30.85 -22.40
N THR A 475 1.91 30.32 -21.19
CA THR A 475 1.60 31.02 -19.94
C THR A 475 2.77 31.82 -19.38
N GLY A 476 3.96 31.72 -19.99
CA GLY A 476 5.15 32.49 -19.62
C GLY A 476 5.77 32.07 -18.28
N VAL A 477 5.57 30.81 -17.87
CA VAL A 477 6.11 30.26 -16.61
C VAL A 477 7.02 29.07 -16.86
N GLU A 478 7.98 28.85 -15.97
CA GLU A 478 8.89 27.70 -16.04
C GLU A 478 8.18 26.38 -15.66
N PRO A 479 8.61 25.23 -16.21
CA PRO A 479 8.09 23.93 -15.82
C PRO A 479 8.11 23.70 -14.31
N GLY A 480 6.97 23.30 -13.76
CA GLY A 480 6.78 23.06 -12.33
C GLY A 480 6.40 24.30 -11.50
N ALA A 481 6.31 25.47 -12.12
CA ALA A 481 5.59 26.61 -11.55
C ALA A 481 4.09 26.52 -11.86
N ARG A 482 3.25 27.21 -11.06
CA ARG A 482 1.81 27.29 -11.31
C ARG A 482 1.54 28.23 -12.50
N PRO A 483 0.95 27.75 -13.61
CA PRO A 483 0.55 28.64 -14.69
C PRO A 483 -0.63 29.54 -14.27
N PRO A 484 -0.67 30.82 -14.64
CA PRO A 484 -1.76 31.73 -14.29
C PRO A 484 -3.11 31.23 -14.78
N GLY A 485 -4.14 31.36 -13.93
CA GLY A 485 -5.50 30.98 -14.28
C GLY A 485 -5.82 29.49 -14.16
N PHE A 486 -4.90 28.62 -13.74
CA PHE A 486 -5.21 27.22 -13.42
C PHE A 486 -5.52 27.04 -11.93
N PRO A 487 -6.55 26.27 -11.55
CA PRO A 487 -6.95 26.08 -10.16
C PRO A 487 -5.95 25.22 -9.39
N VAL A 488 -5.96 25.36 -8.07
CA VAL A 488 -5.27 24.45 -7.14
C VAL A 488 -6.29 23.49 -6.57
N LEU A 489 -5.99 22.19 -6.62
CA LEU A 489 -6.82 21.11 -6.13
C LEU A 489 -6.12 20.34 -5.00
N SER A 490 -6.86 19.98 -3.96
CA SER A 490 -6.42 19.01 -2.96
C SER A 490 -7.48 17.93 -2.69
N GLY A 491 -6.99 16.78 -2.23
CA GLY A 491 -7.79 15.55 -2.06
C GLY A 491 -7.41 14.47 -3.07
N ASP A 492 -8.16 13.38 -3.06
CA ASP A 492 -7.97 12.19 -3.88
C ASP A 492 -9.14 11.99 -4.86
N PHE A 493 -9.05 10.95 -5.69
CA PHE A 493 -10.06 10.60 -6.68
C PHE A 493 -10.64 9.19 -6.44
N PHE A 494 -10.75 8.77 -5.18
CA PHE A 494 -11.47 7.56 -4.79
C PHE A 494 -12.90 7.87 -4.32
N SER A 495 -13.88 6.98 -4.51
CA SER A 495 -13.79 5.71 -5.25
C SER A 495 -14.21 5.89 -6.72
N TYR A 496 -13.50 5.24 -7.63
CA TYR A 496 -13.78 5.29 -9.06
C TYR A 496 -15.08 4.54 -9.41
N ALA A 497 -15.88 5.16 -10.28
CA ALA A 497 -16.95 4.50 -11.03
C ALA A 497 -16.85 4.90 -12.49
N ASP A 498 -16.83 3.90 -13.37
CA ASP A 498 -16.71 4.11 -14.81
C ASP A 498 -18.07 4.44 -15.43
N ARG A 499 -19.17 3.94 -14.88
CA ARG A 499 -20.56 4.22 -15.29
C ARG A 499 -21.56 3.82 -14.19
N GLU A 500 -22.78 4.34 -14.29
CA GLU A 500 -23.91 3.91 -13.43
C GLU A 500 -23.50 3.82 -11.95
N ASP A 501 -23.83 2.73 -11.28
CA ASP A 501 -23.41 2.43 -9.90
C ASP A 501 -22.26 1.41 -9.85
N HIS A 502 -21.46 1.30 -10.92
CA HIS A 502 -20.36 0.34 -11.02
C HIS A 502 -19.14 0.90 -10.28
N TYR A 503 -19.19 0.89 -8.95
CA TYR A 503 -18.08 1.31 -8.11
C TYR A 503 -17.00 0.23 -8.04
N TRP A 504 -15.76 0.62 -8.36
CA TRP A 504 -14.59 -0.26 -8.41
C TRP A 504 -13.98 -0.39 -7.02
N THR A 505 -14.75 -0.81 -6.03
CA THR A 505 -14.27 -0.95 -4.64
C THR A 505 -14.02 -2.40 -4.23
N GLY A 506 -14.29 -3.34 -5.15
CA GLY A 506 -14.03 -4.75 -4.93
C GLY A 506 -12.55 -5.12 -4.93
N TYR A 507 -11.76 -4.46 -5.76
CA TYR A 507 -10.33 -4.74 -5.86
C TYR A 507 -9.54 -4.34 -4.60
N TYR A 508 -10.10 -3.48 -3.75
CA TYR A 508 -9.54 -3.17 -2.43
C TYR A 508 -9.36 -4.43 -1.56
N THR A 509 -10.15 -5.49 -1.78
CA THR A 509 -10.07 -6.74 -0.99
C THR A 509 -9.79 -7.99 -1.83
N SER A 510 -9.96 -7.94 -3.16
CA SER A 510 -9.74 -9.09 -4.04
C SER A 510 -8.37 -9.74 -3.81
N ARG A 511 -8.34 -11.07 -3.67
CA ARG A 511 -7.12 -11.87 -3.43
C ARG A 511 -6.28 -11.38 -2.23
N PRO A 512 -6.86 -11.32 -1.01
CA PRO A 512 -6.21 -10.68 0.15
C PRO A 512 -4.94 -11.41 0.61
N PHE A 513 -4.82 -12.71 0.31
CA PHE A 513 -3.62 -13.48 0.61
C PHE A 513 -2.36 -12.84 0.01
N TYR A 514 -2.41 -12.44 -1.27
CA TYR A 514 -1.25 -11.86 -1.94
C TYR A 514 -1.01 -10.40 -1.55
N LYS A 515 -2.06 -9.65 -1.18
CA LYS A 515 -1.91 -8.33 -0.53
C LYS A 515 -1.16 -8.45 0.81
N GLY A 516 -1.46 -9.49 1.60
CA GLY A 516 -0.70 -9.78 2.82
C GLY A 516 0.75 -10.21 2.54
N LEU A 517 0.97 -11.02 1.50
CA LEU A 517 2.32 -11.46 1.11
C LEU A 517 3.19 -10.29 0.60
N ASP A 518 2.60 -9.31 -0.08
CA ASP A 518 3.28 -8.07 -0.50
C ASP A 518 3.90 -7.33 0.69
N ARG A 519 3.13 -7.08 1.75
CA ARG A 519 3.63 -6.43 2.98
C ARG A 519 4.72 -7.23 3.68
N VAL A 520 4.61 -8.56 3.68
CA VAL A 520 5.66 -9.43 4.20
C VAL A 520 6.94 -9.28 3.38
N LEU A 521 6.85 -9.30 2.05
CA LEU A 521 8.01 -9.16 1.17
C LEU A 521 8.66 -7.79 1.32
N GLU A 522 7.86 -6.72 1.37
CA GLU A 522 8.32 -5.33 1.58
C GLU A 522 9.12 -5.20 2.88
N ALA A 523 8.60 -5.71 3.99
CA ALA A 523 9.29 -5.67 5.28
C ALA A 523 10.63 -6.43 5.25
N HIS A 524 10.67 -7.60 4.60
CA HIS A 524 11.90 -8.37 4.43
C HIS A 524 12.90 -7.68 3.51
N LEU A 525 12.44 -7.03 2.43
CA LEU A 525 13.30 -6.32 1.50
C LEU A 525 13.99 -5.17 2.21
N ARG A 526 13.23 -4.34 2.92
CA ARG A 526 13.78 -3.24 3.73
C ARG A 526 14.79 -3.76 4.76
N GLY A 527 14.43 -4.81 5.51
CA GLY A 527 15.33 -5.38 6.52
C GLY A 527 16.62 -5.93 5.91
N ALA A 528 16.52 -6.64 4.78
CA ALA A 528 17.66 -7.21 4.07
C ALA A 528 18.57 -6.13 3.48
N GLU A 529 18.02 -5.06 2.91
CA GLU A 529 18.81 -3.94 2.37
C GLU A 529 19.59 -3.20 3.45
N ILE A 530 18.97 -2.96 4.61
CA ILE A 530 19.65 -2.33 5.77
C ILE A 530 20.80 -3.23 6.23
N LEU A 531 20.53 -4.51 6.54
CA LEU A 531 21.55 -5.44 7.03
C LEU A 531 22.69 -5.63 6.02
N TYR A 532 22.35 -5.81 4.74
CA TYR A 532 23.34 -5.92 3.67
C TYR A 532 24.22 -4.68 3.58
N SER A 533 23.62 -3.48 3.64
CA SER A 533 24.35 -2.22 3.57
C SER A 533 25.31 -2.05 4.75
N LEU A 534 24.86 -2.38 5.97
CA LEU A 534 25.70 -2.37 7.17
C LEU A 534 26.87 -3.36 7.07
N ALA A 535 26.57 -4.60 6.67
CA ALA A 535 27.57 -5.66 6.51
C ALA A 535 28.63 -5.30 5.45
N VAL A 536 28.21 -4.84 4.27
CA VAL A 536 29.12 -4.42 3.19
C VAL A 536 29.96 -3.22 3.59
N ALA A 537 29.36 -2.21 4.23
CA ALA A 537 30.10 -1.05 4.70
C ALA A 537 31.17 -1.44 5.74
N HIS A 538 30.87 -2.38 6.63
CA HIS A 538 31.83 -2.91 7.58
C HIS A 538 32.93 -3.75 6.89
N ALA A 539 32.56 -4.66 5.99
CA ALA A 539 33.51 -5.52 5.26
C ALA A 539 34.50 -4.71 4.42
N ARG A 540 34.04 -3.64 3.75
CA ARG A 540 34.93 -2.74 2.99
C ARG A 540 35.90 -1.99 3.90
N ARG A 541 35.41 -1.45 5.02
CA ARG A 541 36.27 -0.74 6.00
C ARG A 541 37.32 -1.65 6.64
N SER A 542 36.98 -2.91 6.86
CA SER A 542 37.87 -3.90 7.49
C SER A 542 38.77 -4.65 6.49
N GLY A 543 38.71 -4.33 5.19
CA GLY A 543 39.49 -5.05 4.17
C GLY A 543 39.00 -6.47 3.85
N LEU A 544 37.84 -6.88 4.37
CA LEU A 544 37.26 -8.23 4.23
C LEU A 544 36.20 -8.32 3.10
N ALA A 545 36.16 -7.36 2.19
CA ALA A 545 35.17 -7.31 1.12
C ALA A 545 35.18 -8.54 0.20
N SER A 546 36.32 -9.22 0.05
CA SER A 546 36.44 -10.46 -0.73
C SER A 546 35.86 -11.69 -0.03
N GLN A 547 35.68 -11.65 1.29
CA GLN A 547 35.13 -12.76 2.08
C GLN A 547 33.61 -12.69 2.21
N TYR A 548 33.01 -11.50 2.06
CA TYR A 548 31.56 -11.29 2.12
C TYR A 548 30.90 -11.46 0.73
N PRO A 549 29.73 -12.12 0.63
CA PRO A 549 29.07 -12.39 -0.66
C PRO A 549 28.44 -11.13 -1.28
N LEU A 550 29.24 -10.32 -1.99
CA LEU A 550 28.77 -9.14 -2.73
C LEU A 550 27.76 -9.50 -3.84
N SER A 551 27.72 -10.77 -4.27
CA SER A 551 26.69 -11.31 -5.18
C SER A 551 25.27 -11.20 -4.62
N ASN A 552 25.10 -11.07 -3.29
CA ASN A 552 23.79 -10.87 -2.66
C ASN A 552 23.08 -9.59 -3.14
N LEU A 553 23.80 -8.60 -3.69
CA LEU A 553 23.18 -7.44 -4.32
C LEU A 553 22.24 -7.82 -5.48
N ALA A 554 22.58 -8.88 -6.23
CA ALA A 554 21.72 -9.36 -7.31
C ALA A 554 20.39 -9.92 -6.78
N LEU A 555 20.42 -10.60 -5.64
CA LEU A 555 19.23 -11.13 -4.96
C LEU A 555 18.32 -10.00 -4.46
N LEU A 556 18.90 -8.94 -3.87
CA LEU A 556 18.17 -7.73 -3.48
C LEU A 556 17.53 -7.04 -4.69
N THR A 557 18.27 -6.93 -5.79
CA THR A 557 17.77 -6.29 -7.02
C THR A 557 16.62 -7.11 -7.63
N GLU A 558 16.73 -8.44 -7.65
CA GLU A 558 15.65 -9.33 -8.12
C GLU A 558 14.40 -9.21 -7.24
N ALA A 559 14.57 -9.14 -5.93
CA ALA A 559 13.47 -8.97 -4.99
C ALA A 559 12.80 -7.60 -5.14
N ARG A 560 13.57 -6.51 -5.29
CA ARG A 560 13.03 -5.16 -5.55
C ARG A 560 12.25 -5.10 -6.86
N ARG A 561 12.79 -5.69 -7.94
CA ARG A 561 12.09 -5.80 -9.23
C ARG A 561 10.80 -6.61 -9.13
N THR A 562 10.80 -7.67 -8.33
CA THR A 562 9.61 -8.50 -8.11
C THR A 562 8.54 -7.75 -7.31
N LEU A 563 8.93 -7.10 -6.20
CA LEU A 563 8.02 -6.26 -5.43
C LEU A 563 7.46 -5.14 -6.30
N GLY A 564 8.33 -4.46 -7.07
CA GLY A 564 7.94 -3.41 -7.99
C GLY A 564 7.02 -3.89 -9.11
N LEU A 565 7.24 -5.10 -9.64
CA LEU A 565 6.34 -5.72 -10.63
C LEU A 565 4.96 -5.98 -10.02
N PHE A 566 4.92 -6.44 -8.77
CA PHE A 566 3.66 -6.72 -8.07
C PHE A 566 2.85 -5.47 -7.71
N GLN A 567 3.45 -4.27 -7.76
CA GLN A 567 2.70 -3.02 -7.61
C GLN A 567 1.84 -2.70 -8.83
N HIS A 568 1.97 -3.41 -9.95
CA HIS A 568 1.12 -3.22 -11.13
C HIS A 568 -0.37 -3.25 -10.76
N HIS A 569 -1.15 -2.39 -11.43
CA HIS A 569 -2.58 -2.23 -11.18
C HIS A 569 -3.45 -3.46 -11.51
N ASP A 570 -2.92 -4.58 -12.02
CA ASP A 570 -3.63 -5.88 -12.00
C ASP A 570 -3.02 -6.96 -11.10
N ALA A 571 -1.91 -6.66 -10.45
CA ALA A 571 -1.18 -7.56 -9.57
C ALA A 571 -1.69 -7.44 -8.12
N ILE A 572 -1.26 -6.41 -7.38
CA ILE A 572 -1.68 -6.18 -5.98
C ILE A 572 -3.19 -5.98 -5.84
N THR A 573 -3.85 -5.42 -6.86
CA THR A 573 -5.31 -5.24 -6.92
C THR A 573 -6.07 -6.57 -6.93
N GLY A 574 -5.42 -7.65 -7.38
CA GLY A 574 -5.98 -8.99 -7.43
C GLY A 574 -6.95 -9.21 -8.59
N THR A 575 -6.80 -8.44 -9.67
CA THR A 575 -7.72 -8.42 -10.82
C THR A 575 -7.23 -9.23 -12.02
N ALA A 576 -5.98 -9.70 -11.99
CA ALA A 576 -5.44 -10.63 -12.97
C ALA A 576 -6.08 -12.04 -12.93
N LYS A 577 -5.93 -12.77 -14.05
CA LYS A 577 -6.34 -14.17 -14.18
C LYS A 577 -5.56 -15.07 -13.23
N GLU A 578 -6.17 -16.22 -12.88
CA GLU A 578 -5.60 -17.16 -11.91
C GLU A 578 -4.15 -17.58 -12.24
N ALA A 579 -3.89 -17.98 -13.49
CA ALA A 579 -2.53 -18.38 -13.90
C ALA A 579 -1.50 -17.26 -13.77
N VAL A 580 -1.92 -16.00 -13.86
CA VAL A 580 -1.05 -14.82 -13.70
C VAL A 580 -0.80 -14.54 -12.21
N VAL A 581 -1.83 -14.70 -11.38
CA VAL A 581 -1.70 -14.59 -9.93
C VAL A 581 -0.77 -15.65 -9.36
N VAL A 582 -0.83 -16.88 -9.89
CA VAL A 582 0.14 -17.93 -9.56
C VAL A 582 1.57 -17.53 -9.95
N ASP A 583 1.76 -16.95 -11.15
CA ASP A 583 3.09 -16.44 -11.57
C ASP A 583 3.61 -15.37 -10.61
N TYR A 584 2.77 -14.40 -10.21
CA TYR A 584 3.13 -13.42 -9.19
C TYR A 584 3.46 -14.07 -7.85
N GLY A 585 2.62 -14.99 -7.36
CA GLY A 585 2.82 -15.71 -6.11
C GLY A 585 4.16 -16.44 -6.07
N VAL A 586 4.51 -17.16 -7.14
CA VAL A 586 5.79 -17.88 -7.25
C VAL A 586 6.98 -16.91 -7.22
N ARG A 587 6.89 -15.77 -7.92
CA ARG A 587 7.95 -14.75 -7.90
C ARG A 587 8.11 -14.13 -6.50
N LEU A 588 7.01 -13.79 -5.84
CA LEU A 588 7.00 -13.25 -4.47
C LEU A 588 7.66 -14.23 -3.49
N LEU A 589 7.27 -15.51 -3.54
CA LEU A 589 7.86 -16.55 -2.68
C LEU A 589 9.36 -16.71 -2.93
N ARG A 590 9.78 -16.82 -4.19
CA ARG A 590 11.19 -16.93 -4.55
C ARG A 590 12.00 -15.72 -4.05
N SER A 591 11.46 -14.52 -4.22
CA SER A 591 12.09 -13.29 -3.72
C SER A 591 12.18 -13.28 -2.20
N LEU A 592 11.15 -13.75 -1.49
CA LEU A 592 11.18 -13.87 -0.05
C LEU A 592 12.28 -14.83 0.41
N VAL A 593 12.44 -15.98 -0.24
CA VAL A 593 13.53 -16.94 0.04
C VAL A 593 14.90 -16.30 -0.22
N ASN A 594 15.06 -15.59 -1.34
CA ASN A 594 16.28 -14.85 -1.66
C ASN A 594 16.64 -13.83 -0.57
N LEU A 595 15.66 -13.06 -0.09
CA LEU A 595 15.86 -12.06 0.95
C LEU A 595 16.24 -12.69 2.29
N LYS A 596 15.61 -13.82 2.65
CA LYS A 596 15.99 -14.60 3.83
C LYS A 596 17.47 -15.02 3.80
N GLN A 597 17.97 -15.44 2.64
CA GLN A 597 19.39 -15.75 2.48
C GLN A 597 20.28 -14.51 2.71
N VAL A 598 19.88 -13.34 2.17
CA VAL A 598 20.64 -12.10 2.38
C VAL A 598 20.67 -11.72 3.85
N ILE A 599 19.53 -11.81 4.55
CA ILE A 599 19.40 -11.54 5.99
C ILE A 599 20.32 -12.49 6.78
N ILE A 600 20.25 -13.80 6.52
CA ILE A 600 21.10 -14.81 7.17
C ILE A 600 22.58 -14.47 7.03
N ASN A 601 23.04 -14.19 5.81
CA ASN A 601 24.47 -13.93 5.55
C ASN A 601 24.93 -12.63 6.22
N ALA A 602 24.13 -11.58 6.12
CA ALA A 602 24.44 -10.28 6.71
C ALA A 602 24.43 -10.35 8.25
N ALA A 603 23.41 -10.97 8.84
CA ALA A 603 23.31 -11.15 10.29
C ALA A 603 24.48 -11.98 10.82
N HIS A 604 24.79 -13.13 10.20
CA HIS A 604 25.93 -13.97 10.59
C HIS A 604 27.24 -13.17 10.61
N TYR A 605 27.53 -12.45 9.52
CA TYR A 605 28.72 -11.60 9.46
C TYR A 605 28.72 -10.51 10.55
N LEU A 606 27.58 -9.88 10.81
CA LEU A 606 27.48 -8.77 11.76
C LEU A 606 27.58 -9.20 13.23
N VAL A 607 27.09 -10.40 13.60
CA VAL A 607 27.14 -10.88 15.01
C VAL A 607 28.48 -11.50 15.41
N LEU A 608 29.34 -11.89 14.47
CA LEU A 608 30.65 -12.46 14.81
C LEU A 608 31.55 -11.43 15.50
N GLY A 609 32.16 -11.78 16.64
CA GLY A 609 33.15 -10.92 17.29
C GLY A 609 34.41 -10.76 16.45
N ASP A 610 34.97 -11.88 15.99
CA ASP A 610 36.09 -11.91 15.05
C ASP A 610 35.58 -12.12 13.61
N LYS A 611 35.73 -11.09 12.77
CA LYS A 611 35.24 -11.11 11.39
C LYS A 611 36.08 -11.98 10.47
N GLU A 612 37.33 -12.30 10.82
CA GLU A 612 38.18 -13.17 9.99
C GLU A 612 37.71 -14.64 10.02
N THR A 613 36.91 -15.01 11.02
CA THR A 613 36.29 -16.33 11.13
C THR A 613 35.09 -16.52 10.20
N TYR A 614 34.59 -15.44 9.60
CA TYR A 614 33.44 -15.53 8.70
C TYR A 614 33.80 -16.32 7.44
N HIS A 615 33.07 -17.40 7.21
CA HIS A 615 33.12 -18.16 5.96
C HIS A 615 31.74 -18.19 5.32
N PHE A 616 31.66 -17.76 4.06
CA PHE A 616 30.44 -17.87 3.28
C PHE A 616 30.33 -19.26 2.65
N ASP A 617 29.39 -20.06 3.14
CA ASP A 617 28.99 -21.34 2.56
C ASP A 617 27.50 -21.30 2.20
N PRO A 618 27.13 -21.33 0.90
CA PRO A 618 25.74 -21.34 0.48
C PRO A 618 25.04 -22.69 0.72
N GLU A 619 25.77 -23.81 0.85
CA GLU A 619 25.20 -25.15 1.05
C GLU A 619 24.93 -25.43 2.53
N ALA A 620 25.71 -24.82 3.43
CA ALA A 620 25.58 -24.95 4.88
C ALA A 620 25.51 -23.58 5.58
N PRO A 621 24.40 -22.83 5.45
CA PRO A 621 24.25 -21.55 6.13
C PRO A 621 24.28 -21.71 7.66
N PHE A 622 25.00 -20.82 8.34
CA PHE A 622 25.15 -20.87 9.81
C PHE A 622 23.86 -20.53 10.57
N LEU A 623 23.05 -19.60 10.03
CA LEU A 623 21.75 -19.23 10.59
C LEU A 623 20.62 -19.75 9.71
N GLN A 624 19.47 -19.96 10.34
CA GLN A 624 18.20 -20.27 9.69
C GLN A 624 17.14 -19.25 10.13
N MET A 625 16.22 -18.90 9.23
CA MET A 625 15.06 -18.08 9.58
C MET A 625 14.04 -18.88 10.41
N ASP A 626 13.33 -18.21 11.32
CA ASP A 626 12.34 -18.83 12.22
C ASP A 626 11.15 -19.47 11.46
N ASP A 627 10.86 -19.02 10.23
CA ASP A 627 9.74 -19.55 9.46
C ASP A 627 10.13 -19.99 8.04
N SER A 628 9.31 -20.90 7.49
CA SER A 628 9.40 -21.37 6.11
C SER A 628 8.02 -21.40 5.47
N ARG A 629 7.98 -21.42 4.13
CA ARG A 629 6.73 -21.54 3.36
C ARG A 629 6.94 -22.60 2.30
N THR A 630 6.04 -23.58 2.25
CA THR A 630 6.13 -24.72 1.35
C THR A 630 5.77 -24.35 -0.10
N ASN A 631 4.80 -23.46 -0.28
CA ASN A 631 4.38 -22.97 -1.60
C ASN A 631 3.89 -21.51 -1.51
N HIS A 632 3.49 -20.93 -2.64
CA HIS A 632 3.14 -19.51 -2.73
C HIS A 632 1.77 -19.17 -2.13
N ASP A 633 0.93 -20.15 -1.85
CA ASP A 633 -0.42 -20.02 -1.28
C ASP A 633 -0.55 -20.62 0.13
N ALA A 634 0.57 -21.05 0.73
CA ALA A 634 0.66 -21.57 2.09
C ALA A 634 0.94 -20.46 3.12
N LEU A 635 0.39 -20.68 4.30
CA LEU A 635 0.76 -19.94 5.50
C LEU A 635 2.21 -20.27 5.90
N PRO A 636 2.91 -19.36 6.58
CA PRO A 636 4.24 -19.64 7.10
C PRO A 636 4.19 -20.68 8.23
N GLU A 637 5.08 -21.65 8.16
CA GLU A 637 5.31 -22.68 9.19
C GLU A 637 6.53 -22.29 10.02
N ARG A 638 6.36 -22.24 11.35
CA ARG A 638 7.43 -21.89 12.28
C ARG A 638 8.32 -23.09 12.59
N THR A 639 9.59 -22.81 12.82
CA THR A 639 10.62 -23.78 13.15
C THR A 639 10.56 -24.12 14.63
N VAL A 640 10.51 -25.41 14.96
CA VAL A 640 10.61 -25.87 16.35
C VAL A 640 12.07 -26.00 16.72
N ILE A 641 12.56 -25.13 17.60
CA ILE A 641 13.92 -25.14 18.11
C ILE A 641 14.11 -26.37 19.00
N GLN A 642 15.02 -27.25 18.59
CA GLN A 642 15.38 -28.44 19.36
C GLN A 642 16.35 -28.05 20.47
N LEU A 643 15.87 -28.11 21.72
CA LEU A 643 16.68 -27.89 22.91
C LEU A 643 17.40 -29.20 23.27
N GLU A 644 18.72 -29.14 23.27
CA GLU A 644 19.61 -30.26 23.56
C GLU A 644 20.58 -29.87 24.69
N SER A 645 21.65 -30.66 24.90
CA SER A 645 22.69 -30.35 25.88
C SER A 645 23.48 -29.07 25.52
N SER A 646 23.61 -28.76 24.23
CA SER A 646 24.23 -27.52 23.76
C SER A 646 23.20 -26.38 23.64
N PRO A 647 23.57 -25.14 24.00
CA PRO A 647 22.70 -24.00 23.83
C PRO A 647 22.41 -23.70 22.36
N ARG A 648 21.21 -23.18 22.09
CA ARG A 648 20.78 -22.65 20.79
C ARG A 648 20.77 -21.12 20.85
N TYR A 649 21.14 -20.48 19.74
CA TYR A 649 21.21 -19.02 19.66
C TYR A 649 20.15 -18.49 18.71
N VAL A 650 19.51 -17.39 19.08
CA VAL A 650 18.51 -16.70 18.27
C VAL A 650 18.97 -15.27 18.06
N VAL A 651 19.06 -14.86 16.80
CA VAL A 651 19.45 -13.50 16.42
C VAL A 651 18.20 -12.70 16.05
N LEU A 652 18.03 -11.56 16.68
CA LEU A 652 16.90 -10.65 16.50
C LEU A 652 17.40 -9.36 15.84
N PHE A 653 16.68 -8.88 14.84
CA PHE A 653 17.01 -7.63 14.16
C PHE A 653 15.87 -6.63 14.28
N ASN A 654 16.18 -5.39 14.67
CA ASN A 654 15.24 -4.29 14.64
C ASN A 654 15.55 -3.35 13.46
N PRO A 655 14.73 -3.35 12.40
CA PRO A 655 14.94 -2.49 11.22
C PRO A 655 14.50 -1.04 11.44
N LEU A 656 14.06 -0.66 12.64
CA LEU A 656 13.62 0.69 12.98
C LEU A 656 14.80 1.52 13.52
N GLU A 657 14.78 2.82 13.26
CA GLU A 657 15.76 3.79 13.78
C GLU A 657 15.57 4.13 15.27
N GLN A 658 14.72 3.39 15.97
CA GLN A 658 14.39 3.60 17.37
C GLN A 658 14.48 2.29 18.13
N GLU A 659 14.93 2.37 19.39
CA GLU A 659 14.89 1.23 20.30
C GLU A 659 13.45 0.78 20.52
N ARG A 660 13.20 -0.53 20.58
CA ARG A 660 11.85 -1.08 20.75
C ARG A 660 11.83 -2.21 21.78
N LEU A 661 10.94 -2.09 22.77
CA LEU A 661 10.50 -3.23 23.57
C LEU A 661 9.46 -4.01 22.77
N SER A 662 9.67 -5.32 22.61
CA SER A 662 8.73 -6.19 21.90
C SER A 662 8.69 -7.57 22.52
N LEU A 663 7.52 -8.21 22.46
CA LEU A 663 7.40 -9.62 22.78
C LEU A 663 7.87 -10.49 21.61
N VAL A 664 8.83 -11.37 21.85
CA VAL A 664 9.35 -12.33 20.87
C VAL A 664 8.87 -13.72 21.24
N SER A 665 8.12 -14.35 20.33
CA SER A 665 7.56 -15.68 20.54
C SER A 665 8.24 -16.73 19.65
N LEU A 666 8.79 -17.78 20.25
CA LEU A 666 9.54 -18.88 19.62
C LEU A 666 8.91 -20.24 19.92
N LEU A 667 9.06 -21.22 19.03
CA LEU A 667 8.62 -22.61 19.29
C LEU A 667 9.79 -23.47 19.74
N VAL A 668 9.59 -24.27 20.79
CA VAL A 668 10.60 -25.16 21.37
C VAL A 668 10.03 -26.56 21.61
N ASN A 669 10.90 -27.57 21.67
CA ASN A 669 10.51 -28.97 21.87
C ASN A 669 10.33 -29.40 23.34
N SER A 670 10.56 -28.49 24.30
CA SER A 670 10.54 -28.82 25.73
C SER A 670 9.98 -27.67 26.57
N PRO A 671 9.19 -27.94 27.62
CA PRO A 671 8.72 -26.88 28.50
C PRO A 671 9.82 -26.38 29.46
N ARG A 672 10.91 -27.14 29.59
CA ARG A 672 12.04 -26.90 30.48
C ARG A 672 13.09 -26.03 29.80
N VAL A 673 12.74 -24.78 29.53
CA VAL A 673 13.58 -23.83 28.81
C VAL A 673 14.04 -22.68 29.70
N ARG A 674 15.31 -22.31 29.55
CA ARG A 674 15.90 -21.10 30.12
C ARG A 674 16.41 -20.23 29.00
N VAL A 675 15.99 -18.97 28.98
CA VAL A 675 16.43 -17.95 28.01
C VAL A 675 17.38 -16.99 28.71
N LEU A 676 18.54 -16.75 28.11
CA LEU A 676 19.54 -15.79 28.59
C LEU A 676 19.70 -14.64 27.58
N SER A 677 20.01 -13.44 28.09
CA SER A 677 20.47 -12.31 27.29
C SER A 677 21.88 -12.56 26.72
N GLU A 678 22.34 -11.65 25.89
CA GLU A 678 23.70 -11.65 25.33
C GLU A 678 24.78 -11.65 26.44
N GLU A 679 24.52 -10.98 27.56
CA GLU A 679 25.38 -10.93 28.75
C GLU A 679 25.23 -12.15 29.69
N GLY A 680 24.45 -13.16 29.28
CA GLY A 680 24.20 -14.37 30.06
C GLY A 680 23.19 -14.20 31.20
N GLN A 681 22.45 -13.09 31.24
CA GLN A 681 21.46 -12.83 32.29
C GLN A 681 20.15 -13.59 32.02
N PRO A 682 19.58 -14.31 33.00
CA PRO A 682 18.35 -15.05 32.78
C PRO A 682 17.14 -14.12 32.62
N LEU A 683 16.45 -14.24 31.49
CA LEU A 683 15.25 -13.48 31.18
C LEU A 683 14.00 -14.20 31.71
N ALA A 684 13.01 -13.42 32.12
CA ALA A 684 11.70 -13.97 32.44
C ALA A 684 10.95 -14.32 31.14
N ILE A 685 10.30 -15.49 31.13
CA ILE A 685 9.59 -16.01 29.97
C ILE A 685 8.17 -16.42 30.34
N GLN A 686 7.23 -16.19 29.43
CA GLN A 686 5.94 -16.84 29.45
C GLN A 686 6.04 -18.10 28.59
N ILE A 687 5.65 -19.24 29.16
CA ILE A 687 5.58 -20.49 28.40
C ILE A 687 4.13 -20.93 28.23
N SER A 688 3.78 -21.33 27.02
CA SER A 688 2.44 -21.72 26.61
C SER A 688 2.46 -22.99 25.78
N VAL A 689 1.38 -23.77 25.84
CA VAL A 689 1.20 -24.93 24.96
C VAL A 689 0.89 -24.49 23.53
N HIS A 690 1.38 -25.25 22.55
CA HIS A 690 1.09 -24.98 21.13
C HIS A 690 -0.08 -25.82 20.62
N TRP A 691 -0.96 -25.22 19.82
CA TRP A 691 -2.21 -25.82 19.35
C TRP A 691 -2.19 -26.02 17.83
N SER A 692 -2.62 -27.19 17.37
CA SER A 692 -2.85 -27.47 15.94
C SER A 692 -4.29 -27.19 15.51
N SER A 693 -5.23 -27.29 16.45
CA SER A 693 -6.66 -27.06 16.22
C SER A 693 -7.30 -26.27 17.37
N ALA A 694 -8.63 -26.21 17.40
CA ALA A 694 -9.37 -25.61 18.52
C ALA A 694 -9.20 -26.41 19.83
N THR A 695 -8.99 -27.72 19.75
CA THR A 695 -8.99 -28.65 20.89
C THR A 695 -7.74 -29.53 20.97
N ASP A 696 -6.91 -29.56 19.92
CA ASP A 696 -5.75 -30.44 19.83
C ASP A 696 -4.45 -29.68 20.05
N LEU A 697 -3.64 -30.25 20.94
CA LEU A 697 -2.28 -29.81 21.22
C LEU A 697 -1.33 -30.44 20.20
N VAL A 698 -0.26 -29.72 19.85
CA VAL A 698 0.88 -30.33 19.19
C VAL A 698 1.75 -30.97 20.28
N PRO A 699 1.93 -32.30 20.30
CA PRO A 699 2.77 -32.97 21.28
C PRO A 699 4.20 -32.43 21.24
N ASP A 700 4.82 -32.29 22.41
CA ASP A 700 6.22 -31.87 22.54
C ASP A 700 6.55 -30.54 21.85
N VAL A 701 5.59 -29.64 21.66
CA VAL A 701 5.82 -28.29 21.11
C VAL A 701 5.20 -27.23 22.02
N TYR A 702 6.03 -26.26 22.40
CA TYR A 702 5.67 -25.19 23.34
C TYR A 702 6.06 -23.84 22.75
N GLN A 703 5.29 -22.80 23.07
CA GLN A 703 5.60 -21.43 22.73
C GLN A 703 6.29 -20.74 23.91
N VAL A 704 7.48 -20.21 23.67
CA VAL A 704 8.23 -19.37 24.61
C VAL A 704 8.12 -17.94 24.15
N SER A 705 7.52 -17.09 24.98
CA SER A 705 7.37 -15.66 24.73
C SER A 705 8.23 -14.87 25.71
N VAL A 706 9.19 -14.10 25.18
CA VAL A 706 10.17 -13.35 25.94
C VAL A 706 10.12 -11.86 25.56
N PRO A 707 9.96 -10.94 26.52
CA PRO A 707 10.06 -9.52 26.25
C PRO A 707 11.54 -9.14 26.03
N VAL A 708 11.83 -8.51 24.90
CA VAL A 708 13.19 -8.11 24.52
C VAL A 708 13.21 -6.65 24.14
N ARG A 709 14.21 -5.91 24.65
CA ARG A 709 14.52 -4.56 24.22
C ARG A 709 15.53 -4.63 23.08
N LEU A 710 15.11 -4.22 21.90
CA LEU A 710 15.90 -4.28 20.68
C LEU A 710 16.47 -2.90 20.35
N PRO A 711 17.80 -2.76 20.16
CA PRO A 711 18.43 -1.50 19.82
C PRO A 711 17.99 -0.99 18.44
N ALA A 712 18.07 0.33 18.23
CA ALA A 712 17.80 0.96 16.93
C ALA A 712 18.76 0.44 15.84
N LEU A 713 18.22 0.01 14.70
CA LEU A 713 18.97 -0.57 13.56
C LEU A 713 19.97 -1.67 13.98
N GLY A 714 19.70 -2.34 15.10
CA GLY A 714 20.65 -3.20 15.76
C GLY A 714 20.21 -4.66 15.84
N LEU A 715 21.20 -5.51 16.13
CA LEU A 715 21.03 -6.94 16.34
C LEU A 715 21.13 -7.24 17.85
N SER A 716 20.38 -8.23 18.30
CA SER A 716 20.47 -8.78 19.66
C SER A 716 20.52 -10.29 19.59
N VAL A 717 21.26 -10.92 20.51
CA VAL A 717 21.38 -12.37 20.58
C VAL A 717 20.74 -12.90 21.86
N LEU A 718 19.89 -13.91 21.72
CA LEU A 718 19.34 -14.69 22.82
C LEU A 718 19.97 -16.08 22.84
N GLN A 719 20.18 -16.61 24.04
CA GLN A 719 20.64 -17.97 24.25
C GLN A 719 19.53 -18.82 24.90
N LEU A 720 19.14 -19.91 24.24
CA LEU A 720 18.16 -20.87 24.71
C LEU A 720 18.87 -22.15 25.14
N GLN A 721 18.57 -22.65 26.33
CA GLN A 721 19.14 -23.88 26.86
C GLN A 721 18.10 -24.68 27.65
N LEU A 722 18.32 -25.99 27.76
CA LEU A 722 17.54 -26.83 28.66
C LEU A 722 17.83 -26.39 30.11
N GLY A 723 16.78 -26.07 30.87
CA GLY A 723 16.90 -25.55 32.23
C GLY A 723 15.91 -26.21 33.17
N LEU A 724 16.27 -26.32 34.45
CA LEU A 724 15.33 -26.70 35.50
C LEU A 724 14.30 -25.58 35.72
N ASP A 725 13.10 -25.94 36.17
CA ASP A 725 12.03 -24.99 36.48
C ASP A 725 12.55 -23.92 37.46
N GLY A 726 12.72 -22.71 36.94
CA GLY A 726 13.18 -21.56 37.69
C GLY A 726 12.03 -20.58 37.92
N PRO A 727 12.15 -19.65 38.89
CA PRO A 727 11.13 -18.64 39.17
C PRO A 727 10.88 -17.67 38.00
N ARG A 728 11.68 -17.76 36.93
CA ARG A 728 11.60 -16.94 35.71
C ARG A 728 10.84 -17.62 34.57
N THR A 729 10.48 -18.90 34.70
CA THR A 729 9.66 -19.63 33.71
C THR A 729 8.23 -19.65 34.20
N LEU A 730 7.37 -18.87 33.55
CA LEU A 730 6.01 -18.62 34.01
C LEU A 730 5.00 -19.30 33.07
N PRO A 731 4.33 -20.39 33.50
CA PRO A 731 3.38 -21.10 32.65
C PRO A 731 2.08 -20.30 32.50
N SER A 732 1.53 -20.28 31.29
CA SER A 732 0.18 -19.77 31.03
C SER A 732 -0.88 -20.80 31.47
N SER A 733 -2.08 -20.31 31.77
CA SER A 733 -3.26 -21.16 31.99
C SER A 733 -4.23 -21.08 30.82
N VAL A 734 -4.96 -22.16 30.55
CA VAL A 734 -5.90 -22.22 29.43
C VAL A 734 -7.29 -22.65 29.89
N ARG A 735 -8.31 -21.94 29.41
CA ARG A 735 -9.72 -22.32 29.52
C ARG A 735 -10.29 -22.59 28.13
N VAL A 736 -10.96 -23.72 27.95
CA VAL A 736 -11.58 -24.13 26.69
C VAL A 736 -13.08 -24.28 26.91
N TYR A 737 -13.89 -23.56 26.12
CA TYR A 737 -15.35 -23.59 26.17
C TYR A 737 -15.90 -24.33 24.94
N LEU A 738 -16.70 -25.36 25.19
CA LEU A 738 -17.23 -26.25 24.14
C LEU A 738 -18.72 -26.05 23.82
N TYR A 739 -19.48 -25.40 24.71
CA TYR A 739 -20.92 -25.11 24.54
C TYR A 739 -21.77 -26.33 24.16
N GLY A 740 -21.60 -27.44 24.87
CA GLY A 740 -22.35 -28.68 24.64
C GLY A 740 -21.87 -29.52 23.45
N ARG A 741 -20.80 -29.10 22.76
CA ARG A 741 -20.15 -29.93 21.73
C ARG A 741 -19.37 -31.07 22.39
N GLN A 742 -19.67 -32.30 21.99
CA GLN A 742 -18.97 -33.52 22.45
C GLN A 742 -17.61 -33.64 21.75
N LEU A 743 -16.66 -32.77 22.11
CA LEU A 743 -15.30 -32.76 21.57
C LEU A 743 -14.29 -33.17 22.65
N SER A 744 -13.34 -34.03 22.30
CA SER A 744 -12.21 -34.36 23.17
C SER A 744 -11.19 -33.21 23.14
N VAL A 745 -10.79 -32.73 24.31
CA VAL A 745 -9.76 -31.70 24.45
C VAL A 745 -8.47 -32.33 24.94
N SER A 746 -7.38 -32.09 24.20
CA SER A 746 -6.04 -32.51 24.58
C SER A 746 -5.63 -31.89 25.92
N ARG A 747 -5.04 -32.67 26.81
CA ARG A 747 -4.57 -32.23 28.14
C ARG A 747 -3.07 -32.38 28.25
N HIS A 748 -2.46 -31.57 29.12
CA HIS A 748 -1.03 -31.62 29.39
C HIS A 748 -0.79 -31.48 30.90
N GLU A 749 0.07 -32.30 31.49
CA GLU A 749 0.27 -32.32 32.96
C GLU A 749 0.88 -31.03 33.49
N ALA A 750 1.86 -30.47 32.78
CA ALA A 750 2.57 -29.25 33.20
C ALA A 750 1.78 -27.93 33.02
N PHE A 751 0.62 -27.96 32.34
CA PHE A 751 -0.14 -26.74 32.03
C PHE A 751 -1.59 -26.88 32.51
N PRO A 752 -2.11 -25.96 33.32
CA PRO A 752 -3.48 -26.02 33.78
C PRO A 752 -4.45 -25.73 32.63
N ILE A 753 -5.07 -26.79 32.10
CA ILE A 753 -6.12 -26.72 31.07
C ILE A 753 -7.47 -27.08 31.70
N ARG A 754 -8.40 -26.12 31.71
CA ARG A 754 -9.77 -26.31 32.21
C ARG A 754 -10.76 -26.33 31.06
N VAL A 755 -11.53 -27.41 30.96
CA VAL A 755 -12.61 -27.56 29.98
C VAL A 755 -13.93 -27.16 30.63
N ILE A 756 -14.71 -26.33 29.96
CA ILE A 756 -15.97 -25.78 30.43
C ILE A 756 -17.06 -26.10 29.40
N ASP A 757 -17.98 -27.00 29.75
CA ASP A 757 -18.98 -27.52 28.82
C ASP A 757 -20.14 -26.54 28.58
N SER A 758 -20.50 -25.74 29.58
CA SER A 758 -21.61 -24.77 29.51
C SER A 758 -21.31 -23.55 30.38
N GLY A 759 -20.75 -22.50 29.80
CA GLY A 759 -20.54 -21.22 30.47
C GLY A 759 -20.83 -20.08 29.51
N THR A 760 -21.98 -19.41 29.67
CA THR A 760 -22.39 -18.27 28.82
C THR A 760 -22.07 -16.92 29.45
N SER A 761 -21.43 -16.90 30.62
CA SER A 761 -21.07 -15.67 31.31
C SER A 761 -19.99 -14.93 30.54
N ASP A 762 -20.26 -13.66 30.22
CA ASP A 762 -19.26 -12.75 29.67
C ASP A 762 -18.04 -12.63 30.60
N PHE A 763 -16.87 -12.42 30.02
CA PHE A 763 -15.60 -12.35 30.75
C PHE A 763 -14.77 -11.15 30.28
N ALA A 764 -13.71 -10.82 31.03
CA ALA A 764 -12.83 -9.72 30.69
C ALA A 764 -11.36 -10.16 30.70
N LEU A 765 -10.57 -9.59 29.80
CA LEU A 765 -9.12 -9.53 29.92
C LEU A 765 -8.73 -8.16 30.47
N SER A 766 -7.69 -8.10 31.29
CA SER A 766 -7.18 -6.84 31.84
C SER A 766 -5.66 -6.84 31.93
N ASN A 767 -5.09 -5.67 31.67
CA ASN A 767 -3.70 -5.34 31.96
C ASN A 767 -3.66 -4.07 32.83
N ARG A 768 -2.47 -3.49 33.02
CA ARG A 768 -2.28 -2.26 33.81
C ARG A 768 -2.99 -1.02 33.22
N TYR A 769 -3.26 -1.01 31.93
CA TYR A 769 -3.72 0.15 31.17
C TYR A 769 -5.18 0.06 30.74
N MET A 770 -5.71 -1.14 30.50
CA MET A 770 -7.06 -1.35 30.01
C MET A 770 -7.69 -2.66 30.46
N GLN A 771 -9.03 -2.63 30.56
CA GLN A 771 -9.89 -3.79 30.72
C GLN A 771 -10.82 -3.92 29.52
N VAL A 772 -10.94 -5.13 28.97
CA VAL A 772 -11.62 -5.43 27.71
C VAL A 772 -12.58 -6.59 27.91
N TRP A 773 -13.85 -6.40 27.51
CA TRP A 773 -14.93 -7.37 27.72
C TRP A 773 -15.25 -8.18 26.46
N PHE A 774 -15.50 -9.47 26.68
CA PHE A 774 -15.80 -10.45 25.62
C PHE A 774 -17.10 -11.17 25.92
N SER A 775 -17.83 -11.50 24.85
CA SER A 775 -18.97 -12.38 24.96
C SER A 775 -18.54 -13.78 25.36
N GLY A 776 -19.14 -14.29 26.43
CA GLY A 776 -18.95 -15.67 26.86
C GLY A 776 -19.59 -16.71 25.95
N LEU A 777 -20.25 -16.32 24.85
CA LEU A 777 -20.86 -17.24 23.87
C LEU A 777 -20.15 -17.16 22.52
N THR A 778 -19.75 -15.96 22.09
CA THR A 778 -19.18 -15.75 20.76
C THR A 778 -17.67 -15.48 20.79
N GLY A 779 -17.10 -15.05 21.91
CA GLY A 779 -15.70 -14.60 21.98
C GLY A 779 -15.43 -13.26 21.29
N LEU A 780 -16.48 -12.58 20.82
CA LEU A 780 -16.41 -11.24 20.25
C LEU A 780 -16.33 -10.17 21.34
N LEU A 781 -15.77 -9.01 21.00
CA LEU A 781 -15.83 -7.85 21.89
C LEU A 781 -17.28 -7.47 22.12
N LYS A 782 -17.64 -7.21 23.38
CA LYS A 782 -19.01 -6.96 23.79
C LYS A 782 -19.10 -5.87 24.84
N VAL A 783 -20.16 -5.07 24.74
CA VAL A 783 -20.58 -4.18 25.81
C VAL A 783 -21.29 -4.99 26.91
N LYS A 784 -20.70 -5.04 28.11
CA LYS A 784 -21.26 -5.61 29.33
C LYS A 784 -22.59 -4.95 29.67
N GLY A 785 -23.64 -5.75 29.77
CA GLY A 785 -24.83 -5.40 30.54
C GLY A 785 -24.67 -5.87 31.97
N GLN A 786 -24.80 -4.97 32.95
CA GLN A 786 -24.97 -5.43 34.33
C GLN A 786 -26.32 -6.16 34.43
N GLY A 787 -26.26 -7.48 34.58
CA GLY A 787 -27.42 -8.28 34.95
C GLY A 787 -27.83 -7.95 36.39
N LEU A 788 -29.09 -7.60 36.59
CA LEU A 788 -29.74 -7.63 37.90
C LEU A 788 -29.55 -9.05 38.47
N GLY A 789 -28.98 -9.13 39.67
CA GLY A 789 -28.84 -10.38 40.41
C GLY A 789 -30.18 -11.10 40.51
N ALA A 790 -30.13 -12.42 40.40
CA ALA A 790 -31.25 -13.31 40.66
C ALA A 790 -31.89 -12.98 42.01
N GLY A 791 -33.12 -12.46 41.99
CA GLY A 791 -33.90 -12.15 43.19
C GLY A 791 -34.70 -10.85 43.10
N GLY A 792 -35.63 -10.76 42.15
CA GLY A 792 -36.59 -9.65 42.10
C GLY A 792 -37.41 -9.62 40.82
N GLN A 793 -38.61 -10.21 40.85
CA GLN A 793 -39.63 -9.96 39.83
C GLN A 793 -39.92 -8.45 39.77
N LEU A 794 -39.62 -7.81 38.65
CA LEU A 794 -40.20 -6.52 38.29
C LEU A 794 -40.69 -6.60 36.86
N ALA A 795 -42.02 -6.67 36.73
CA ALA A 795 -42.75 -6.68 35.49
C ALA A 795 -42.57 -5.35 34.76
N CYS A 796 -41.83 -5.33 33.65
CA CYS A 796 -41.92 -4.26 32.67
C CYS A 796 -43.18 -4.50 31.82
N ARG A 797 -44.34 -4.05 32.33
CA ARG A 797 -45.51 -3.79 31.48
C ARG A 797 -45.19 -2.57 30.62
N GLY A 798 -45.37 -2.71 29.31
CA GLY A 798 -45.16 -1.67 28.33
C GLY A 798 -46.00 -0.42 28.63
N VAL A 799 -45.38 0.74 28.44
CA VAL A 799 -46.08 2.01 28.27
C VAL A 799 -45.75 2.49 26.86
N VAL A 800 -46.64 2.12 25.93
CA VAL A 800 -46.85 2.87 24.70
C VAL A 800 -47.49 4.20 25.11
N PRO A 801 -46.96 5.36 24.69
CA PRO A 801 -47.62 6.62 24.92
C PRO A 801 -48.71 6.78 23.85
N SER A 802 -49.97 6.73 24.25
CA SER A 802 -51.05 7.30 23.45
C SER A 802 -51.98 8.09 24.36
N CYS A 803 -52.00 9.39 24.11
CA CYS A 803 -52.95 10.34 24.63
C CYS A 803 -54.38 9.84 24.42
N LEU A 804 -55.20 9.85 25.47
CA LEU A 804 -56.65 9.93 25.35
C LEU A 804 -57.17 10.91 26.41
N PRO A 805 -58.07 11.83 26.04
CA PRO A 805 -58.80 12.65 26.99
C PRO A 805 -60.01 11.89 27.55
N THR A 806 -60.15 11.98 28.88
CA THR A 806 -61.33 11.90 29.75
C THR A 806 -62.62 11.21 29.30
N ASP A 807 -63.01 10.24 30.14
CA ASP A 807 -64.31 9.61 30.42
C ASP A 807 -65.60 10.28 29.89
N GLY A 808 -66.56 9.41 29.50
CA GLY A 808 -67.96 9.82 29.38
C GLY A 808 -68.98 8.85 28.77
N GLY A 809 -69.06 7.57 29.20
CA GLY A 809 -70.32 6.79 29.22
C GLY A 809 -70.88 6.17 27.91
N PRO A 810 -71.81 5.18 28.00
CA PRO A 810 -71.85 4.02 27.10
C PRO A 810 -73.08 3.93 26.18
N GLY A 811 -73.00 3.11 25.11
CA GLY A 811 -74.19 2.61 24.42
C GLY A 811 -74.01 2.04 23.01
N SER A 812 -73.97 0.70 22.93
CA SER A 812 -74.55 -0.18 21.88
C SER A 812 -74.27 0.01 20.38
N GLY A 813 -73.66 -1.03 19.78
CA GLY A 813 -74.25 -1.77 18.64
C GLY A 813 -73.89 -1.33 17.21
N PRO A 814 -73.90 -2.26 16.22
CA PRO A 814 -72.84 -2.34 15.20
C PRO A 814 -73.31 -2.20 13.73
N SER A 815 -72.32 -2.24 12.80
CA SER A 815 -72.29 -2.87 11.45
C SER A 815 -71.96 -1.99 10.22
N TRP A 816 -70.83 -2.36 9.54
CA TRP A 816 -70.43 -2.41 8.10
C TRP A 816 -70.90 -1.33 7.06
N PRO A 817 -70.30 -1.21 5.84
CA PRO A 817 -68.88 -1.12 5.42
C PRO A 817 -68.56 -0.17 4.22
N GLN A 818 -67.25 -0.12 3.86
CA GLN A 818 -66.63 -0.05 2.51
C GLN A 818 -66.59 1.23 1.62
N ALA A 819 -65.42 1.37 0.97
CA ALA A 819 -65.11 1.83 -0.41
C ALA A 819 -64.38 3.17 -0.64
N ASP A 820 -63.07 3.06 -0.88
CA ASP A 820 -62.26 3.49 -2.05
C ASP A 820 -62.37 4.86 -2.74
N SER A 821 -61.16 5.35 -3.09
CA SER A 821 -60.71 5.85 -4.41
C SER A 821 -60.33 7.35 -4.59
N THR A 822 -59.04 7.52 -4.95
CA THR A 822 -58.46 8.37 -6.02
C THR A 822 -58.45 9.91 -5.95
N GLY A 823 -57.31 10.51 -6.35
CA GLY A 823 -57.32 11.68 -7.26
C GLY A 823 -56.45 12.91 -6.94
N LYS A 824 -55.21 12.90 -7.46
CA LYS A 824 -54.47 13.97 -8.20
C LYS A 824 -54.64 15.50 -7.92
N LEU A 825 -53.47 16.17 -8.05
CA LEU A 825 -53.14 17.47 -8.70
C LEU A 825 -53.19 18.79 -7.89
N GLY A 826 -52.07 19.53 -7.94
CA GLY A 826 -52.09 20.98 -8.27
C GLY A 826 -51.35 21.98 -7.37
N LEU A 827 -50.12 22.34 -7.76
CA LEU A 827 -49.58 23.72 -7.93
C LEU A 827 -49.71 24.78 -6.79
N THR A 828 -48.55 25.10 -6.15
CA THR A 828 -47.82 26.42 -6.02
C THR A 828 -48.59 27.79 -5.89
N PRO A 829 -47.97 28.95 -5.50
CA PRO A 829 -46.69 29.27 -4.82
C PRO A 829 -46.76 30.51 -3.82
N TRP A 830 -45.59 31.01 -3.35
CA TRP A 830 -45.28 32.30 -2.66
C TRP A 830 -45.80 32.49 -1.20
N GLY A 831 -45.07 33.05 -0.24
CA GLY A 831 -43.75 33.67 -0.23
C GLY A 831 -43.37 34.17 1.19
N SER A 832 -42.05 34.27 1.40
CA SER A 832 -41.28 35.32 2.13
C SER A 832 -41.67 35.87 3.52
N LEU A 833 -40.59 36.16 4.26
CA LEU A 833 -40.44 36.99 5.48
C LEU A 833 -40.77 36.28 6.80
N SER A 834 -39.97 36.34 7.87
CA SER A 834 -38.77 37.12 8.21
C SER A 834 -38.27 36.63 9.57
N THR A 835 -36.95 36.51 9.74
CA THR A 835 -36.20 36.58 11.02
C THR A 835 -36.45 37.95 11.73
N PRO A 836 -36.03 38.24 12.99
CA PRO A 836 -34.94 37.61 13.77
C PRO A 836 -35.09 37.61 15.32
N SER A 837 -33.98 37.19 15.97
CA SER A 837 -33.43 37.65 17.25
C SER A 837 -33.84 36.90 18.54
N GLN A 838 -32.85 36.26 19.18
CA GLN A 838 -32.15 36.69 20.42
C GLN A 838 -33.05 36.61 21.67
N GLY A 839 -32.66 36.01 22.79
CA GLY A 839 -31.41 35.42 23.19
C GLY A 839 -31.53 34.87 24.62
N ALA A 840 -30.55 34.04 24.96
CA ALA A 840 -29.91 33.83 26.26
C ALA A 840 -30.71 33.89 27.59
N GLY A 841 -30.60 32.78 28.34
CA GLY A 841 -30.19 32.83 29.75
C GLY A 841 -31.23 32.48 30.81
N LEU A 842 -31.05 31.33 31.48
CA LEU A 842 -30.58 31.26 32.89
C LEU A 842 -30.82 29.86 33.49
N THR A 843 -29.71 29.28 33.94
CA THR A 843 -29.62 28.13 34.84
C THR A 843 -30.15 28.45 36.25
N CYS A 844 -30.81 27.49 36.89
CA CYS A 844 -30.89 27.39 38.34
C CYS A 844 -30.77 25.93 38.79
N TRP A 845 -30.05 25.72 39.89
CA TRP A 845 -29.54 24.44 40.42
C TRP A 845 -30.37 23.89 41.60
N ARG A 846 -30.11 22.61 41.94
CA ARG A 846 -30.60 21.73 43.04
C ARG A 846 -31.83 20.89 42.65
N GLY A 847 -31.88 19.57 42.78
CA GLY A 847 -31.01 18.60 43.44
C GLY A 847 -31.89 17.56 44.14
N ALA A 848 -31.97 16.32 43.61
CA ALA A 848 -32.47 15.16 44.34
C ALA A 848 -31.92 13.87 43.68
N ARG A 849 -31.27 13.06 44.51
CA ARG A 849 -30.60 11.81 44.16
C ARG A 849 -31.59 10.69 43.84
N GLY A 850 -31.15 9.77 43.00
CA GLY A 850 -31.38 8.34 43.23
C GLY A 850 -32.35 7.66 42.28
N GLN A 851 -31.95 7.45 41.02
CA GLN A 851 -32.35 6.28 40.24
C GLN A 851 -31.14 5.84 39.41
N GLY A 852 -30.75 4.57 39.57
CA GLY A 852 -29.52 4.01 39.01
C GLY A 852 -29.57 3.97 37.49
N CYS A 853 -28.66 4.70 36.85
CA CYS A 853 -28.31 4.46 35.46
C CYS A 853 -27.58 3.12 35.36
N VAL A 854 -28.07 2.24 34.51
CA VAL A 854 -27.38 1.00 34.12
C VAL A 854 -26.14 1.42 33.32
N PHE A 855 -24.95 1.20 33.89
CA PHE A 855 -23.68 1.44 33.20
C PHE A 855 -23.34 0.22 32.33
N TRP A 856 -23.04 0.48 31.06
CA TRP A 856 -22.70 -0.53 30.06
C TRP A 856 -21.21 -0.38 29.70
N GLN A 857 -20.39 -1.42 29.88
CA GLN A 857 -18.90 -1.32 29.87
C GLN A 857 -18.31 -2.14 28.71
N SER A 858 -17.27 -1.70 27.98
CA SER A 858 -16.64 -2.57 26.94
C SER A 858 -15.12 -2.48 26.84
N ILE A 859 -14.56 -1.28 26.80
CA ILE A 859 -13.15 -0.99 26.97
C ILE A 859 -13.07 0.15 27.98
N GLN A 860 -12.34 -0.08 29.07
CA GLN A 860 -12.07 0.91 30.09
C GLN A 860 -10.57 1.10 30.20
N ARG A 861 -10.08 2.30 29.90
CA ARG A 861 -8.73 2.70 30.24
C ARG A 861 -8.65 3.04 31.72
N VAL A 862 -7.58 2.58 32.37
CA VAL A 862 -7.41 2.71 33.84
C VAL A 862 -7.22 4.17 34.27
N ASP A 863 -6.78 5.04 33.37
CA ASP A 863 -6.53 6.48 33.56
C ASP A 863 -7.67 7.40 33.08
N GLU A 864 -8.74 6.87 32.50
CA GLU A 864 -9.87 7.65 31.96
C GLU A 864 -11.15 7.46 32.80
N GLU A 865 -11.82 8.58 33.16
CA GLU A 865 -13.14 8.54 33.82
C GLU A 865 -14.27 8.10 32.87
N GLN A 866 -14.05 8.19 31.56
CA GLN A 866 -15.08 8.00 30.53
C GLN A 866 -14.89 6.68 29.79
N GLU A 867 -15.75 5.70 30.11
CA GLU A 867 -15.79 4.38 29.47
C GLU A 867 -16.29 4.48 28.02
N ARG A 868 -15.77 3.62 27.13
CA ARG A 868 -16.20 3.57 25.72
C ARG A 868 -16.96 2.29 25.44
N ARG A 869 -17.99 2.38 24.60
CA ARG A 869 -18.73 1.21 24.09
C ARG A 869 -18.11 0.81 22.75
N VAL A 870 -17.75 -0.46 22.64
CA VAL A 870 -17.08 -1.11 21.53
C VAL A 870 -17.59 -2.56 21.47
N ASP A 871 -18.31 -2.90 20.43
CA ASP A 871 -18.72 -4.26 20.13
C ASP A 871 -18.32 -4.65 18.71
N THR A 872 -18.15 -5.94 18.46
CA THR A 872 -17.74 -6.45 17.16
C THR A 872 -18.70 -7.50 16.64
N GLU A 873 -18.95 -7.47 15.33
CA GLU A 873 -19.85 -8.40 14.64
C GLU A 873 -19.28 -8.81 13.27
N PHE A 874 -19.42 -10.08 12.90
CA PHE A 874 -19.12 -10.54 11.54
C PHE A 874 -20.36 -10.42 10.65
N LEU A 875 -20.16 -9.97 9.41
CA LEU A 875 -21.21 -9.72 8.44
C LEU A 875 -20.89 -10.36 7.10
N ILE A 876 -21.95 -10.63 6.34
CA ILE A 876 -21.91 -11.22 5.01
C ILE A 876 -22.69 -10.35 4.02
N TYR A 877 -22.06 -10.02 2.90
CA TYR A 877 -22.72 -9.49 1.71
C TYR A 877 -22.89 -10.59 0.66
N GLY A 878 -23.99 -10.56 -0.10
CA GLY A 878 -24.15 -11.33 -1.33
C GLY A 878 -23.83 -10.50 -2.58
N THR A 879 -24.12 -11.04 -3.76
CA THR A 879 -24.15 -10.26 -5.01
C THR A 879 -25.55 -10.23 -5.58
N ARG A 880 -25.84 -9.15 -6.29
CA ARG A 880 -27.04 -9.00 -7.11
C ARG A 880 -27.27 -10.21 -8.03
N THR A 881 -28.55 -10.51 -8.26
CA THR A 881 -29.01 -11.52 -9.21
C THR A 881 -29.11 -11.00 -10.65
N SER A 882 -29.00 -9.67 -10.84
CA SER A 882 -29.02 -8.98 -12.13
C SER A 882 -27.83 -9.36 -13.03
N LYS A 883 -27.81 -8.79 -14.23
CA LYS A 883 -26.75 -9.02 -15.22
C LYS A 883 -25.38 -8.57 -14.69
N ASP A 884 -25.36 -7.44 -13.99
CA ASP A 884 -24.17 -6.87 -13.35
C ASP A 884 -24.04 -7.41 -11.93
N LYS A 885 -22.85 -7.91 -11.61
CA LYS A 885 -22.55 -8.64 -10.38
C LYS A 885 -21.23 -8.18 -9.82
N SER A 886 -21.08 -8.37 -8.52
CA SER A 886 -19.79 -8.23 -7.87
C SER A 886 -18.74 -9.14 -8.54
N GLY A 887 -17.51 -8.66 -8.60
CA GLY A 887 -16.41 -9.33 -9.29
C GLY A 887 -15.07 -9.01 -8.63
N ALA A 888 -13.99 -9.11 -9.42
CA ALA A 888 -12.65 -8.74 -8.93
C ALA A 888 -12.53 -7.22 -8.74
N TYR A 889 -13.09 -6.44 -9.67
CA TYR A 889 -13.10 -4.97 -9.66
C TYR A 889 -14.28 -4.41 -8.88
N LEU A 890 -15.50 -4.84 -9.23
CA LEU A 890 -16.75 -4.25 -8.75
C LEU A 890 -17.24 -4.86 -7.44
N PHE A 891 -17.79 -4.02 -6.56
CA PHE A 891 -18.63 -4.45 -5.45
C PHE A 891 -20.06 -3.97 -5.64
N LEU A 892 -20.95 -4.92 -5.89
CA LEU A 892 -22.38 -4.72 -6.14
C LEU A 892 -23.17 -5.66 -5.21
N PRO A 893 -23.40 -5.26 -3.95
CA PRO A 893 -24.08 -6.10 -2.97
C PRO A 893 -25.56 -6.29 -3.34
N ASP A 894 -26.15 -7.39 -2.89
CA ASP A 894 -27.59 -7.69 -3.02
C ASP A 894 -28.48 -6.97 -2.00
N GLY A 895 -27.90 -6.10 -1.17
CA GLY A 895 -28.59 -5.31 -0.15
C GLY A 895 -27.67 -5.03 1.03
N GLU A 896 -28.27 -4.67 2.16
CA GLU A 896 -27.57 -4.49 3.43
C GLU A 896 -26.86 -5.77 3.89
N ALA A 897 -25.74 -5.57 4.59
CA ALA A 897 -24.95 -6.66 5.17
C ALA A 897 -25.81 -7.47 6.17
N LYS A 898 -25.70 -8.79 6.13
CA LYS A 898 -26.41 -9.69 7.05
C LYS A 898 -25.45 -10.23 8.11
N PRO A 899 -25.86 -10.40 9.37
CA PRO A 899 -25.05 -11.07 10.39
C PRO A 899 -24.55 -12.44 9.92
N TYR A 900 -23.27 -12.72 10.17
CA TYR A 900 -22.69 -14.04 9.98
C TYR A 900 -23.22 -14.97 11.08
N VAL A 901 -24.03 -15.94 10.69
CA VAL A 901 -24.59 -16.95 11.60
C VAL A 901 -23.83 -18.25 11.41
N PRO A 902 -22.93 -18.63 12.33
CA PRO A 902 -22.26 -19.92 12.25
C PRO A 902 -23.25 -21.06 12.52
N LYS A 903 -23.02 -22.25 11.94
CA LYS A 903 -23.86 -23.43 12.18
C LYS A 903 -23.86 -23.87 13.64
N ASP A 904 -22.67 -23.82 14.26
CA ASP A 904 -22.43 -24.16 15.65
C ASP A 904 -21.81 -22.98 16.40
N PRO A 905 -21.98 -22.88 17.74
CA PRO A 905 -21.20 -21.97 18.55
C PRO A 905 -19.68 -22.20 18.37
N PRO A 906 -18.87 -21.13 18.34
CA PRO A 906 -17.43 -21.26 18.20
C PRO A 906 -16.83 -21.93 19.43
N VAL A 907 -15.79 -22.74 19.24
CA VAL A 907 -14.96 -23.16 20.37
C VAL A 907 -14.16 -21.94 20.81
N LEU A 908 -14.27 -21.57 22.09
CA LEU A 908 -13.49 -20.47 22.66
C LEU A 908 -12.32 -21.02 23.46
N ARG A 909 -11.14 -20.49 23.21
CA ARG A 909 -9.93 -20.74 24.00
C ARG A 909 -9.42 -19.43 24.58
N ILE A 910 -9.29 -19.38 25.90
CA ILE A 910 -8.74 -18.24 26.61
C ILE A 910 -7.40 -18.66 27.21
N THR A 911 -6.32 -18.02 26.79
CA THR A 911 -4.99 -18.20 27.37
C THR A 911 -4.69 -17.00 28.26
N GLU A 912 -4.38 -17.23 29.53
CA GLU A 912 -3.98 -16.17 30.47
C GLU A 912 -2.53 -16.39 30.90
N GLY A 913 -1.70 -15.36 30.71
CA GLY A 913 -0.30 -15.40 31.06
C GLY A 913 0.27 -14.03 31.47
N PRO A 914 1.48 -14.01 32.02
CA PRO A 914 2.10 -12.80 32.60
C PRO A 914 2.50 -11.73 31.60
N PHE A 915 2.85 -12.10 30.36
CA PHE A 915 3.26 -11.15 29.31
C PHE A 915 2.17 -10.89 28.28
N PHE A 916 1.28 -11.85 28.05
CA PHE A 916 0.06 -11.62 27.29
C PHE A 916 -1.05 -12.55 27.72
N SER A 917 -2.28 -12.09 27.51
CA SER A 917 -3.49 -12.89 27.54
C SER A 917 -4.19 -12.80 26.19
N GLU A 918 -4.86 -13.87 25.76
CA GLU A 918 -5.53 -13.90 24.46
C GLU A 918 -6.86 -14.68 24.49
N VAL A 919 -7.76 -14.28 23.60
CA VAL A 919 -9.01 -14.96 23.28
C VAL A 919 -8.94 -15.45 21.84
N VAL A 920 -9.12 -16.76 21.65
CA VAL A 920 -9.21 -17.38 20.34
C VAL A 920 -10.62 -17.93 20.15
N ALA A 921 -11.31 -17.47 19.11
CA ALA A 921 -12.64 -17.94 18.72
C ALA A 921 -12.57 -18.67 17.37
N HIS A 922 -12.88 -19.96 17.38
CA HIS A 922 -12.87 -20.81 16.19
C HIS A 922 -14.26 -20.94 15.57
N TYR A 923 -14.55 -20.11 14.57
CA TYR A 923 -15.74 -20.25 13.72
C TYR A 923 -15.44 -21.11 12.49
N GLU A 924 -16.48 -21.59 11.81
CA GLU A 924 -16.39 -22.41 10.60
C GLU A 924 -15.49 -21.79 9.50
N HIS A 925 -15.63 -20.49 9.23
CA HIS A 925 -14.90 -19.80 8.15
C HIS A 925 -13.85 -18.77 8.66
N VAL A 926 -13.79 -18.54 9.97
CA VAL A 926 -12.97 -17.49 10.57
C VAL A 926 -12.41 -17.96 11.90
N HIS A 927 -11.10 -17.91 12.09
CA HIS A 927 -10.49 -18.01 13.41
C HIS A 927 -10.04 -16.62 13.83
N GLN A 928 -10.63 -16.10 14.90
CA GLN A 928 -10.28 -14.81 15.48
C GLN A 928 -9.33 -15.04 16.65
N ILE A 929 -8.29 -14.23 16.72
CA ILE A 929 -7.35 -14.14 17.84
C ILE A 929 -7.36 -12.69 18.31
N VAL A 930 -7.67 -12.45 19.57
CA VAL A 930 -7.55 -11.12 20.19
C VAL A 930 -6.56 -11.22 21.34
N ARG A 931 -5.44 -10.51 21.25
CA ARG A 931 -4.37 -10.52 22.24
C ARG A 931 -4.29 -9.17 22.95
N LEU A 932 -4.15 -9.24 24.27
CA LEU A 932 -3.86 -8.12 25.16
C LEU A 932 -2.48 -8.35 25.79
N TYR A 933 -1.54 -7.46 25.51
CA TYR A 933 -0.19 -7.52 26.06
C TYR A 933 -0.16 -6.93 27.47
N ASN A 934 0.51 -7.62 28.39
CA ASN A 934 0.75 -7.20 29.77
C ASN A 934 2.12 -6.51 29.91
N LEU A 935 2.61 -5.89 28.83
CA LEU A 935 3.90 -5.20 28.81
C LEU A 935 3.74 -3.71 29.16
N PRO A 936 4.80 -3.07 29.70
CA PRO A 936 4.80 -1.63 29.92
C PRO A 936 4.54 -0.88 28.61
N GLY A 937 3.58 0.04 28.66
CA GLY A 937 3.31 1.02 27.63
C GLY A 937 3.72 2.41 28.07
N GLU A 938 4.61 3.05 27.31
CA GLU A 938 4.89 4.48 27.45
C GLU A 938 4.00 5.26 26.47
N PRO A 939 3.12 6.16 26.94
CA PRO A 939 2.31 6.96 26.04
C PRO A 939 3.20 7.90 25.24
N CYS A 940 3.02 7.94 23.90
CA CYS A 940 3.60 8.99 23.06
C CYS A 940 3.27 10.36 23.67
N ARG A 941 4.26 11.13 24.13
CA ARG A 941 3.98 12.48 24.63
C ARG A 941 3.44 13.36 23.49
N ARG A 942 2.43 14.16 23.83
CA ARG A 942 1.49 14.95 22.99
C ARG A 942 2.13 16.09 22.17
N GLY A 943 3.22 15.86 21.45
CA GLY A 943 3.90 16.93 20.70
C GLY A 943 3.11 17.46 19.50
N CYS A 944 2.36 16.59 18.79
CA CYS A 944 1.92 16.93 17.42
C CYS A 944 0.41 17.16 17.21
N LEU A 945 -0.46 16.88 18.18
CA LEU A 945 -1.93 16.96 18.00
C LEU A 945 -2.59 18.24 18.56
N GLU A 946 -1.83 19.13 19.21
CA GLU A 946 -2.46 20.24 19.94
C GLU A 946 -2.84 21.47 19.09
N GLY A 947 -2.26 21.70 17.91
CA GLY A 947 -2.40 23.01 17.24
C GLY A 947 -3.41 23.19 16.09
N GLY A 948 -4.25 22.22 15.72
CA GLY A 948 -4.99 22.28 14.44
C GLY A 948 -6.53 22.17 14.47
N ALA A 949 -7.15 21.85 15.61
CA ALA A 949 -8.59 21.63 15.67
C ALA A 949 -9.35 22.94 15.95
N GLY A 950 -9.53 23.76 14.92
CA GLY A 950 -10.66 24.69 14.90
C GLY A 950 -11.96 23.88 14.99
N SER A 951 -12.69 24.04 16.10
CA SER A 951 -14.04 23.49 16.34
C SER A 951 -14.26 21.97 16.19
N VAL A 952 -13.28 21.12 16.50
CA VAL A 952 -13.53 19.66 16.60
C VAL A 952 -14.06 19.31 17.99
N GLY A 953 -15.23 18.68 18.03
CA GLY A 953 -15.87 18.18 19.26
C GLY A 953 -15.00 17.15 19.99
N ARG A 954 -15.23 17.01 21.29
CA ARG A 954 -14.30 16.37 22.23
C ARG A 954 -14.05 14.87 22.03
N ASP A 955 -14.76 14.15 21.18
CA ASP A 955 -14.76 12.68 21.16
C ASP A 955 -14.45 12.12 19.76
N THR A 956 -13.18 11.95 19.41
CA THR A 956 -12.77 11.36 18.12
C THR A 956 -11.92 10.11 18.35
N LEU A 957 -12.35 8.97 17.82
CA LEU A 957 -11.58 7.72 17.79
C LEU A 957 -10.79 7.67 16.48
N PHE A 958 -9.47 7.62 16.58
CA PHE A 958 -8.62 7.23 15.46
C PHE A 958 -8.60 5.71 15.36
N LEU A 959 -9.56 5.14 14.63
CA LEU A 959 -9.25 3.90 13.94
C LEU A 959 -8.34 4.32 12.79
N LEU A 960 -7.05 4.03 12.90
CA LEU A 960 -6.22 3.95 11.72
C LEU A 960 -6.68 2.65 11.02
N PRO A 961 -7.49 2.69 9.94
CA PRO A 961 -7.28 1.69 8.93
C PRO A 961 -5.86 1.99 8.46
N VAL A 962 -4.91 1.30 9.04
CA VAL A 962 -3.72 1.00 8.29
C VAL A 962 -4.24 -0.05 7.31
N VAL A 963 -4.03 0.10 6.01
CA VAL A 963 -3.95 -1.07 5.12
C VAL A 963 -2.83 -1.97 5.66
N ALA A 964 -3.11 -2.72 6.73
CA ALA A 964 -2.23 -3.59 7.51
C ALA A 964 -0.71 -3.32 7.30
N SER A 965 -0.19 -2.22 7.85
CA SER A 965 1.22 -1.81 7.69
C SER A 965 2.04 -1.87 8.98
N HIS A 966 1.51 -2.46 10.07
CA HIS A 966 2.36 -2.90 11.18
C HIS A 966 2.43 -4.43 11.19
N VAL A 967 3.50 -4.98 10.61
CA VAL A 967 3.90 -6.37 10.86
C VAL A 967 4.63 -6.40 12.21
N LEU A 968 3.87 -6.64 13.28
CA LEU A 968 4.42 -7.17 14.52
C LEU A 968 4.45 -8.70 14.38
N PHE A 969 5.65 -9.29 14.38
CA PHE A 969 5.81 -10.74 14.38
C PHE A 969 5.43 -11.30 15.75
N GLU A 970 4.19 -11.77 15.91
CA GLU A 970 3.87 -12.79 16.90
C GLU A 970 2.86 -13.83 16.41
N ALA A 971 3.33 -15.09 16.37
CA ALA A 971 2.60 -16.36 16.34
C ALA A 971 1.49 -16.59 15.28
N GLY A 972 1.82 -17.42 14.29
CA GLY A 972 0.86 -18.37 13.69
C GLY A 972 -0.22 -17.80 12.77
N GLY A 973 0.16 -17.33 11.58
CA GLY A 973 -0.78 -17.02 10.50
C GLY A 973 -0.44 -15.74 9.76
N MET A 974 -1.07 -15.53 8.61
CA MET A 974 -0.98 -14.26 7.88
C MET A 974 -1.62 -13.17 8.76
N LEU A 975 -0.79 -12.34 9.40
CA LEU A 975 -1.24 -11.30 10.34
C LEU A 975 -1.75 -10.09 9.56
N HIS A 976 -3.06 -9.86 9.62
CA HIS A 976 -3.64 -8.53 9.46
C HIS A 976 -3.94 -8.02 10.86
N SER A 977 -3.03 -7.25 11.48
CA SER A 977 -3.28 -6.61 12.76
C SER A 977 -4.12 -5.35 12.54
N LEU A 978 -5.31 -5.28 13.16
CA LEU A 978 -6.00 -4.02 13.40
C LEU A 978 -5.65 -3.57 14.82
N GLY A 979 -4.78 -2.57 14.95
CA GLY A 979 -4.56 -1.89 16.22
C GLY A 979 -5.69 -0.91 16.48
N VAL A 980 -6.53 -1.16 17.49
CA VAL A 980 -7.53 -0.18 17.94
C VAL A 980 -6.91 0.67 19.04
N GLY A 981 -6.54 1.91 18.72
CA GLY A 981 -6.02 2.90 19.67
C GLY A 981 -7.05 4.00 19.96
N LEU A 982 -7.51 4.11 21.21
CA LEU A 982 -8.23 5.29 21.69
C LEU A 982 -7.22 6.42 21.91
N VAL A 983 -7.37 7.57 21.24
CA VAL A 983 -6.53 8.75 21.52
C VAL A 983 -7.45 9.97 21.66
N GLN A 984 -7.64 10.46 22.88
CA GLN A 984 -8.41 11.68 23.16
C GLN A 984 -7.53 12.77 23.81
N LYS A 985 -7.81 14.02 23.43
CA LYS A 985 -7.10 15.26 23.79
C LYS A 985 -7.57 15.76 25.17
N CYS A 986 -6.71 15.76 26.21
CA CYS A 986 -7.07 16.34 27.53
C CYS A 986 -6.54 17.78 27.71
N ARG A 987 -7.35 18.62 28.38
CA ARG A 987 -7.16 20.06 28.64
C ARG A 987 -5.90 20.41 29.47
N GLY A 988 -5.21 21.48 29.06
CA GLY A 988 -4.31 22.25 29.93
C GLY A 988 -4.34 23.73 29.56
N THR A 989 -4.77 24.59 30.49
CA THR A 989 -4.71 26.06 30.38
C THR A 989 -3.33 26.54 30.81
N VAL A 990 -2.56 27.17 29.91
CA VAL A 990 -1.35 27.93 30.29
C VAL A 990 -1.35 29.29 29.59
N SER A 991 -1.29 30.34 30.40
CA SER A 991 -1.23 31.76 30.07
C SER A 991 0.10 32.12 29.38
N PRO A 992 0.13 33.03 28.38
CA PRO A 992 1.39 33.41 27.74
C PRO A 992 2.05 34.62 28.43
N GLN A 993 3.37 34.56 28.61
CA GLN A 993 4.24 35.74 28.69
C GLN A 993 5.35 35.61 27.64
N PRO A 994 5.80 36.71 26.99
CA PRO A 994 6.76 36.66 25.89
C PRO A 994 8.21 36.93 26.35
N GLY A 995 9.17 36.29 25.68
CA GLY A 995 10.58 36.65 25.74
C GLY A 995 11.43 35.89 24.70
N LEU A 996 12.01 36.65 23.76
CA LEU A 996 13.32 36.53 23.06
C LEU A 996 14.00 35.14 22.95
N SER A 997 14.75 34.76 21.92
CA SER A 997 15.07 35.21 20.55
C SER A 997 16.16 34.23 20.06
N ASP A 998 16.13 33.90 18.77
CA ASP A 998 17.28 33.51 17.94
C ASP A 998 17.95 32.14 18.14
N CYS A 999 17.83 31.28 17.12
CA CYS A 999 18.92 30.46 16.57
C CYS A 999 18.48 29.82 15.25
N GLY A 1000 19.09 30.27 14.15
CA GLY A 1000 18.95 29.66 12.84
C GLY A 1000 19.77 28.38 12.71
N SER A 1001 19.18 27.34 12.12
CA SER A 1001 19.92 26.41 11.27
C SER A 1001 18.97 25.78 10.25
N ARG A 1002 19.42 25.78 8.99
CA ARG A 1002 18.75 25.16 7.85
C ARG A 1002 18.96 23.65 7.94
N SER A 1003 17.89 22.88 8.19
CA SER A 1003 17.83 21.46 7.86
C SER A 1003 16.56 21.19 7.06
N ARG A 1004 16.73 20.59 5.87
CA ARG A 1004 15.67 20.18 4.97
C ARG A 1004 15.01 18.92 5.56
N GLY A 1005 13.84 19.08 6.18
CA GLY A 1005 13.11 17.99 6.83
C GLY A 1005 12.31 17.14 5.83
N LEU A 1006 12.61 15.85 5.80
CA LEU A 1006 11.75 14.79 5.27
C LEU A 1006 10.52 14.65 6.19
N ALA A 1007 9.35 14.49 5.60
CA ALA A 1007 8.12 14.19 6.32
C ALA A 1007 8.21 12.78 6.94
N LEU A 1008 8.39 12.70 8.25
CA LEU A 1008 8.25 11.47 9.04
C LEU A 1008 6.78 11.35 9.46
N PRO A 1009 6.07 10.25 9.13
CA PRO A 1009 4.77 9.98 9.72
C PRO A 1009 4.93 9.79 11.23
N CYS A 1010 4.18 10.55 12.03
CA CYS A 1010 4.06 10.32 13.48
C CYS A 1010 3.28 9.03 13.75
N ALA A 1011 3.91 7.88 13.57
CA ALA A 1011 3.34 6.58 13.93
C ALA A 1011 4.41 5.52 14.18
N LEU A 1012 5.44 5.82 14.96
CA LEU A 1012 6.34 4.82 15.53
C LEU A 1012 6.71 5.27 16.94
N CYS A 1013 5.82 5.05 17.90
CA CYS A 1013 6.21 5.06 19.30
C CYS A 1013 6.56 3.63 19.70
N PRO A 1014 7.79 3.39 20.16
CA PRO A 1014 8.17 2.10 20.70
C PRO A 1014 7.39 1.78 21.98
N GLY A 1015 6.90 0.56 22.13
CA GLY A 1015 6.23 0.11 23.37
C GLY A 1015 4.72 0.37 23.47
N VAL A 1016 3.98 0.51 22.36
CA VAL A 1016 2.50 0.67 22.40
C VAL A 1016 1.72 -0.64 22.61
N GLU A 1017 2.40 -1.80 22.64
CA GLU A 1017 1.78 -3.12 22.71
C GLU A 1017 0.81 -3.25 23.91
N GLY A 1018 1.19 -2.75 25.09
CA GLY A 1018 0.32 -2.74 26.27
C GLY A 1018 -0.82 -1.71 26.25
N LEU A 1019 -0.81 -0.76 25.30
CA LEU A 1019 -1.79 0.32 25.18
C LEU A 1019 -2.86 0.07 24.11
N SER A 1020 -2.82 -1.09 23.46
CA SER A 1020 -3.69 -1.45 22.34
C SER A 1020 -4.10 -2.92 22.39
N LEU A 1021 -5.13 -3.26 21.61
CA LEU A 1021 -5.55 -4.63 21.34
C LEU A 1021 -5.00 -5.06 19.99
N ASP A 1022 -4.41 -6.25 19.93
CA ASP A 1022 -4.01 -6.90 18.70
C ASP A 1022 -5.08 -7.90 18.28
N MET A 1023 -5.63 -7.71 17.08
CA MET A 1023 -6.68 -8.56 16.53
C MET A 1023 -6.20 -9.19 15.22
N SER A 1024 -6.19 -10.51 15.17
CA SER A 1024 -5.72 -11.31 14.05
C SER A 1024 -6.78 -12.31 13.59
N PHE A 1025 -6.82 -12.58 12.28
CA PHE A 1025 -7.91 -13.34 11.69
C PHE A 1025 -7.43 -14.27 10.58
N LEU A 1026 -7.60 -15.56 10.78
CA LEU A 1026 -7.46 -16.55 9.73
C LEU A 1026 -8.82 -16.75 9.07
N VAL A 1027 -8.94 -16.34 7.80
CA VAL A 1027 -10.21 -16.41 7.07
C VAL A 1027 -10.11 -17.49 6.00
N ASP A 1028 -11.00 -18.49 6.04
CA ASP A 1028 -11.18 -19.47 4.97
C ASP A 1028 -12.62 -19.50 4.46
N ILE A 1029 -12.83 -18.99 3.24
CA ILE A 1029 -14.14 -18.96 2.56
C ILE A 1029 -14.10 -19.70 1.23
N ARG A 1030 -13.19 -20.69 1.09
CA ARG A 1030 -13.02 -21.50 -0.13
C ARG A 1030 -14.22 -22.38 -0.48
N ASP A 1031 -15.22 -22.48 0.38
CA ASP A 1031 -16.51 -23.14 0.18
C ASP A 1031 -17.68 -22.14 0.11
N TYR A 1032 -17.48 -20.90 0.55
CA TYR A 1032 -18.49 -19.84 0.57
C TYR A 1032 -18.54 -19.04 -0.75
N ILE A 1033 -19.47 -19.38 -1.66
CA ILE A 1033 -19.57 -18.82 -3.02
C ILE A 1033 -20.52 -17.63 -3.09
N ASN A 1034 -20.15 -16.60 -3.83
CA ASN A 1034 -20.92 -15.37 -4.06
C ASN A 1034 -21.17 -14.59 -2.76
N LYS A 1035 -20.18 -14.59 -1.89
CA LYS A 1035 -20.25 -14.03 -0.55
C LYS A 1035 -18.99 -13.25 -0.24
N GLU A 1036 -19.17 -12.20 0.54
CA GLU A 1036 -18.08 -11.40 1.08
C GLU A 1036 -18.22 -11.26 2.58
N LEU A 1037 -17.13 -11.53 3.31
CA LEU A 1037 -17.08 -11.45 4.75
C LEU A 1037 -16.51 -10.09 5.19
N ALA A 1038 -17.19 -9.44 6.12
CA ALA A 1038 -16.75 -8.21 6.78
C ALA A 1038 -16.75 -8.37 8.31
N LEU A 1039 -15.88 -7.63 8.99
CA LEU A 1039 -15.95 -7.40 10.44
C LEU A 1039 -16.46 -5.97 10.67
N ARG A 1040 -17.49 -5.78 11.47
CA ARG A 1040 -17.96 -4.46 11.90
C ARG A 1040 -17.61 -4.20 13.36
N ILE A 1041 -17.11 -3.01 13.66
CA ILE A 1041 -16.88 -2.52 15.03
C ILE A 1041 -17.91 -1.43 15.33
N HIS A 1042 -18.82 -1.64 16.26
CA HIS A 1042 -19.78 -0.63 16.71
C HIS A 1042 -19.28 0.08 17.95
N THR A 1043 -19.55 1.38 18.04
CA THR A 1043 -19.09 2.23 19.13
C THR A 1043 -20.09 3.34 19.47
N ASP A 1044 -19.95 3.97 20.64
CA ASP A 1044 -20.73 5.14 21.05
C ASP A 1044 -20.11 6.49 20.64
N ILE A 1045 -19.07 6.47 19.79
CA ILE A 1045 -18.46 7.69 19.27
C ILE A 1045 -19.40 8.35 18.27
N ASN A 1046 -19.80 9.58 18.60
CA ASN A 1046 -20.53 10.43 17.66
C ASN A 1046 -19.54 11.04 16.65
N SER A 1047 -19.28 10.31 15.57
CA SER A 1047 -18.40 10.74 14.51
C SER A 1047 -18.99 11.81 13.58
N GLN A 1048 -20.25 12.24 13.81
CA GLN A 1048 -20.96 13.22 12.99
C GLN A 1048 -20.92 12.91 11.48
N ALA A 1049 -20.95 11.62 11.13
CA ALA A 1049 -20.76 11.18 9.76
C ALA A 1049 -19.41 11.68 9.21
N THR A 1050 -18.32 11.41 9.91
CA THR A 1050 -16.96 11.61 9.41
C THR A 1050 -16.15 10.39 9.77
N PHE A 1051 -15.31 9.94 8.85
CA PHE A 1051 -14.34 8.87 9.08
C PHE A 1051 -12.99 9.25 8.49
N PHE A 1052 -11.96 8.48 8.81
CA PHE A 1052 -10.62 8.72 8.30
C PHE A 1052 -10.06 7.43 7.71
N THR A 1053 -9.46 7.53 6.52
CA THR A 1053 -8.73 6.43 5.88
C THR A 1053 -7.33 6.86 5.51
N ASP A 1054 -6.38 5.94 5.57
CA ASP A 1054 -5.06 6.20 5.04
C ASP A 1054 -5.07 6.21 3.50
N LEU A 1055 -4.09 6.90 2.91
CA LEU A 1055 -3.70 6.75 1.53
C LEU A 1055 -2.26 6.21 1.50
N ASN A 1056 -2.12 4.96 1.03
CA ASN A 1056 -0.85 4.27 0.80
C ASN A 1056 0.06 4.12 2.04
N GLY A 1057 -0.47 4.22 3.25
CA GLY A 1057 0.28 4.27 4.51
C GLY A 1057 1.09 5.56 4.71
N PHE A 1058 0.86 6.58 3.89
CA PHE A 1058 1.62 7.83 3.89
C PHE A 1058 0.89 8.97 4.63
N GLN A 1059 -0.41 9.13 4.37
CA GLN A 1059 -1.23 10.22 4.89
C GLN A 1059 -2.62 9.71 5.30
N VAL A 1060 -3.31 10.44 6.18
CA VAL A 1060 -4.68 10.12 6.60
C VAL A 1060 -5.62 11.22 6.14
N MET A 1061 -6.70 10.84 5.48
CA MET A 1061 -7.66 11.75 4.84
C MET A 1061 -9.06 11.60 5.44
N PRO A 1062 -9.79 12.71 5.67
CA PRO A 1062 -11.19 12.65 6.06
C PRO A 1062 -12.07 12.17 4.91
N GLY A 1063 -13.08 11.38 5.24
CA GLY A 1063 -14.19 11.01 4.36
C GLY A 1063 -15.54 11.31 5.01
N ALA A 1064 -16.54 11.57 4.19
CA ALA A 1064 -17.94 11.76 4.60
C ALA A 1064 -18.78 10.52 4.17
N PRO A 1065 -19.58 9.91 5.06
CA PRO A 1065 -20.60 8.95 4.70
C PRO A 1065 -21.73 9.64 3.96
N GLU A 1066 -22.20 9.00 2.91
CA GLU A 1066 -23.17 9.59 2.02
C GLU A 1066 -24.60 9.14 2.31
N THR A 1067 -25.54 9.96 1.85
CA THR A 1067 -26.96 9.63 1.99
C THR A 1067 -27.32 8.39 1.17
N PRO A 1068 -28.29 7.57 1.62
CA PRO A 1068 -28.61 6.26 1.01
C PRO A 1068 -29.09 6.29 -0.45
N GLN A 1069 -29.24 7.47 -1.06
CA GLN A 1069 -29.74 7.65 -2.42
C GLN A 1069 -28.64 7.97 -3.46
N SER A 1070 -27.41 8.28 -3.05
CA SER A 1070 -26.36 8.74 -3.99
C SER A 1070 -25.17 7.79 -4.19
N ARG A 1071 -24.85 6.90 -3.24
CA ARG A 1071 -23.78 5.88 -3.40
C ARG A 1071 -24.09 4.57 -2.65
N PRO A 1072 -23.81 3.38 -3.23
CA PRO A 1072 -23.73 2.14 -2.46
C PRO A 1072 -22.62 2.29 -1.40
N GLN A 1073 -22.98 2.15 -0.13
CA GLN A 1073 -22.07 2.22 1.02
C GLN A 1073 -20.98 1.15 0.91
N THR A 1074 -19.87 1.50 0.26
CA THR A 1074 -18.75 0.58 0.07
C THR A 1074 -17.44 1.32 -0.02
N VAL A 1075 -16.78 1.46 1.11
CA VAL A 1075 -15.33 1.61 1.15
C VAL A 1075 -14.82 0.49 2.04
N CYS A 1076 -13.88 -0.31 1.54
CA CYS A 1076 -13.35 -1.50 2.23
C CYS A 1076 -12.58 -1.18 3.53
N THR A 1077 -12.56 0.09 3.92
CA THR A 1077 -12.10 0.63 5.20
C THR A 1077 -12.96 1.80 5.70
N ALA A 1078 -14.29 1.86 5.46
CA ALA A 1078 -15.18 2.74 6.26
C ALA A 1078 -16.69 2.58 6.03
N SER A 1079 -17.40 2.74 7.15
CA SER A 1079 -18.79 3.19 7.37
C SER A 1079 -19.90 2.70 6.43
N VAL A 1080 -20.62 1.65 6.86
CA VAL A 1080 -22.06 1.54 6.59
C VAL A 1080 -22.73 2.36 7.69
N THR A 1081 -23.38 3.46 7.35
CA THR A 1081 -23.98 4.40 8.31
C THR A 1081 -25.17 3.75 9.04
N VAL A 1082 -24.86 3.16 10.19
CA VAL A 1082 -25.68 3.24 11.42
C VAL A 1082 -24.79 3.97 12.42
N PRO A 1083 -25.27 4.99 13.17
CA PRO A 1083 -24.43 5.73 14.11
C PRO A 1083 -23.62 4.77 14.99
N GLY A 1084 -22.29 4.82 14.87
CA GLY A 1084 -21.35 4.03 15.66
C GLY A 1084 -20.57 2.92 14.95
N GLY A 1085 -20.90 2.50 13.71
CA GLY A 1085 -20.31 1.28 13.09
C GLY A 1085 -19.14 1.47 12.10
N TRP A 1086 -18.13 0.58 12.15
CA TRP A 1086 -16.97 0.51 11.26
C TRP A 1086 -16.82 -0.88 10.60
N PRO A 1087 -17.28 -1.10 9.36
CA PRO A 1087 -17.03 -2.33 8.62
C PRO A 1087 -15.62 -2.35 7.98
N VAL A 1088 -14.89 -3.47 8.14
CA VAL A 1088 -13.65 -3.83 7.43
C VAL A 1088 -13.93 -5.10 6.63
N LEU A 1089 -13.79 -5.03 5.31
CA LEU A 1089 -13.99 -6.17 4.39
C LEU A 1089 -12.73 -7.05 4.35
N ARG A 1090 -12.91 -8.38 4.38
CA ARG A 1090 -11.79 -9.33 4.62
C ARG A 1090 -11.50 -10.31 3.51
N ARG A 1091 -12.54 -10.89 2.89
CA ARG A 1091 -12.34 -11.89 1.82
C ARG A 1091 -13.62 -12.04 0.98
N ARG A 1092 -13.46 -12.34 -0.32
CA ARG A 1092 -14.54 -12.41 -1.34
C ARG A 1092 -14.39 -13.65 -2.24
N ARG A 1093 -15.49 -14.20 -2.77
CA ARG A 1093 -15.48 -15.30 -3.77
C ARG A 1093 -16.68 -15.27 -4.73
N TRP A 1094 -16.48 -15.45 -6.05
CA TRP A 1094 -17.52 -15.34 -7.09
C TRP A 1094 -17.55 -16.53 -8.08
N ARG A 1095 -18.74 -17.00 -8.50
CA ARG A 1095 -18.94 -18.16 -9.42
C ARG A 1095 -18.91 -17.82 -10.91
N LYS A 1096 -19.15 -16.56 -11.30
CA LYS A 1096 -19.18 -16.12 -12.71
C LYS A 1096 -18.62 -14.71 -12.83
N GLN A 1097 -17.47 -14.57 -13.49
CA GLN A 1097 -16.93 -13.29 -13.95
C GLN A 1097 -17.61 -12.88 -15.27
N ARG A 1098 -18.01 -11.61 -15.40
CA ARG A 1098 -18.16 -10.96 -16.71
C ARG A 1098 -16.93 -10.08 -16.97
N PRO A 1099 -16.55 -9.87 -18.24
CA PRO A 1099 -15.24 -9.36 -18.59
C PRO A 1099 -15.22 -7.83 -18.54
N GLU A 1100 -14.67 -7.28 -17.47
CA GLU A 1100 -13.71 -6.17 -17.62
C GLU A 1100 -12.36 -6.83 -17.93
N GLY A 1101 -12.27 -7.45 -19.11
CA GLY A 1101 -11.11 -8.17 -19.66
C GLY A 1101 -10.74 -9.55 -19.07
N SER A 1102 -11.01 -9.85 -17.79
CA SER A 1102 -10.52 -11.10 -17.15
C SER A 1102 -11.20 -12.42 -17.58
N GLY A 1103 -12.25 -12.39 -18.40
CA GLY A 1103 -12.90 -13.58 -18.98
C GLY A 1103 -12.40 -13.90 -20.38
N GLY A 1104 -11.93 -15.14 -20.62
CA GLY A 1104 -11.53 -15.60 -21.96
C GLY A 1104 -12.73 -15.74 -22.92
N GLY A 1105 -12.67 -15.01 -24.03
CA GLY A 1105 -13.60 -15.11 -25.16
C GLY A 1105 -13.54 -13.82 -25.97
N GLY A 1106 -12.92 -13.86 -27.15
CA GLY A 1106 -12.76 -12.67 -27.99
C GLY A 1106 -14.10 -12.08 -28.44
N GLY A 1107 -14.12 -10.76 -28.60
CA GLY A 1107 -15.10 -10.06 -29.42
C GLY A 1107 -16.30 -9.44 -28.70
N GLN A 1108 -16.44 -8.13 -28.89
CA GLN A 1108 -17.66 -7.33 -28.91
C GLN A 1108 -18.37 -7.04 -27.56
N VAL A 1109 -18.07 -5.85 -27.02
CA VAL A 1109 -19.03 -5.11 -26.19
C VAL A 1109 -20.01 -4.42 -27.15
N VAL A 1110 -21.25 -4.92 -27.21
CA VAL A 1110 -22.38 -4.27 -27.89
C VAL A 1110 -23.17 -3.49 -26.84
N PRO A 1111 -23.35 -2.16 -26.97
CA PRO A 1111 -24.35 -1.43 -26.21
C PRO A 1111 -25.66 -1.48 -26.99
N GLY A 1112 -26.73 -1.94 -26.35
CA GLY A 1112 -28.08 -1.92 -26.92
C GLY A 1112 -29.07 -1.41 -25.88
N CYS A 1113 -29.61 -0.22 -26.11
CA CYS A 1113 -30.78 0.30 -25.42
C CYS A 1113 -31.97 0.41 -26.39
N ALA A 1114 -33.14 0.08 -25.84
CA ALA A 1114 -34.51 0.51 -26.19
C ALA A 1114 -35.33 -0.39 -27.19
N PRO A 1115 -36.68 -0.32 -27.18
CA PRO A 1115 -37.54 -1.27 -26.43
C PRO A 1115 -38.67 -1.88 -27.29
N SER A 1116 -39.22 -3.04 -26.90
CA SER A 1116 -40.56 -3.46 -27.36
C SER A 1116 -41.19 -4.54 -26.48
N ALA A 1117 -42.46 -4.34 -26.16
CA ALA A 1117 -43.33 -5.15 -25.33
C ALA A 1117 -43.69 -6.54 -25.92
N GLY A 1118 -44.11 -7.47 -25.06
CA GLY A 1118 -45.04 -8.56 -25.43
C GLY A 1118 -44.71 -9.97 -24.93
N LEU A 1119 -45.45 -10.42 -23.90
CA LEU A 1119 -46.06 -11.75 -23.70
C LEU A 1119 -45.22 -13.07 -23.72
N ALA A 1120 -45.14 -13.69 -22.53
CA ALA A 1120 -45.49 -15.09 -22.18
C ALA A 1120 -44.75 -16.32 -22.81
N PRO A 1121 -44.73 -17.49 -22.13
CA PRO A 1121 -43.55 -18.37 -22.01
C PRO A 1121 -43.60 -19.66 -22.84
N ALA A 1122 -42.44 -20.30 -23.08
CA ALA A 1122 -42.37 -21.70 -23.55
C ALA A 1122 -41.19 -22.45 -22.91
N GLY A 1123 -41.45 -23.71 -22.52
CA GLY A 1123 -40.66 -24.52 -21.59
C GLY A 1123 -39.44 -25.27 -22.16
N ALA A 1124 -38.80 -26.00 -21.22
CA ALA A 1124 -37.97 -27.22 -21.38
C ALA A 1124 -36.59 -27.06 -22.04
N ALA A 1125 -35.50 -27.75 -21.66
CA ALA A 1125 -35.14 -28.74 -20.65
C ALA A 1125 -33.57 -28.90 -20.70
N PRO A 1126 -32.91 -29.65 -19.79
CA PRO A 1126 -31.52 -29.41 -19.40
C PRO A 1126 -30.49 -30.23 -20.22
N ALA A 1127 -29.26 -29.71 -20.31
CA ALA A 1127 -28.08 -30.47 -20.72
C ALA A 1127 -27.17 -30.72 -19.51
N VAL A 1128 -27.04 -32.00 -19.18
CA VAL A 1128 -26.14 -32.59 -18.18
C VAL A 1128 -24.72 -32.66 -18.76
N PHE A 1129 -23.70 -32.30 -17.98
CA PHE A 1129 -22.34 -32.83 -18.15
C PHE A 1129 -21.69 -33.00 -16.77
N GLU A 1130 -21.19 -34.22 -16.54
CA GLU A 1130 -20.65 -34.77 -15.29
C GLU A 1130 -19.36 -34.09 -14.82
N GLU A 1131 -19.29 -33.88 -13.50
CA GLU A 1131 -18.08 -33.62 -12.72
C GLU A 1131 -17.37 -34.94 -12.38
N ALA A 1132 -16.06 -35.01 -12.62
CA ALA A 1132 -15.19 -36.00 -12.01
C ALA A 1132 -14.47 -35.35 -10.81
N ALA A 1133 -14.77 -35.84 -9.60
CA ALA A 1133 -14.12 -35.47 -8.34
C ALA A 1133 -12.82 -36.29 -8.12
N PRO A 1134 -11.81 -35.76 -7.42
CA PRO A 1134 -10.65 -36.54 -6.98
C PRO A 1134 -10.86 -37.10 -5.57
N ALA A 1135 -10.57 -38.39 -5.39
CA ALA A 1135 -10.55 -39.07 -4.09
C ALA A 1135 -9.13 -39.10 -3.51
N GLY A 1136 -9.03 -38.97 -2.18
CA GLY A 1136 -7.78 -38.91 -1.42
C GLY A 1136 -7.27 -40.25 -0.85
N GLN A 1137 -6.02 -40.17 -0.39
CA GLN A 1137 -5.29 -40.88 0.68
C GLN A 1137 -5.47 -42.39 0.93
N LEU A 1138 -4.34 -43.09 1.10
CA LEU A 1138 -4.00 -43.95 2.26
C LEU A 1138 -2.53 -44.48 2.17
N LEU A 1139 -1.82 -44.49 3.31
CA LEU A 1139 -0.55 -45.18 3.65
C LEU A 1139 -0.86 -46.49 4.43
N PRO A 1140 0.09 -47.30 4.97
CA PRO A 1140 1.46 -47.73 4.56
C PRO A 1140 1.70 -49.28 4.70
N HIS A 1141 2.84 -49.84 4.23
CA HIS A 1141 3.77 -50.77 4.96
C HIS A 1141 4.70 -51.65 4.06
N ALA A 1142 5.98 -51.66 4.46
CA ALA A 1142 6.96 -52.77 4.58
C ALA A 1142 7.51 -53.56 3.36
N GLY A 1143 8.82 -53.42 3.12
CA GLY A 1143 9.81 -54.45 3.51
C GLY A 1143 10.46 -55.36 2.44
N HIS A 1144 11.80 -55.31 2.38
CA HIS A 1144 12.79 -56.26 1.81
C HIS A 1144 12.99 -56.27 0.27
N GLY A 1145 14.19 -56.28 -0.31
CA GLY A 1145 15.56 -56.27 0.22
C GLY A 1145 16.62 -56.26 -0.91
N LEU A 1146 17.70 -55.50 -0.67
CA LEU A 1146 19.12 -55.60 -1.09
C LEU A 1146 19.60 -55.96 -2.54
N PRO A 1147 20.82 -55.51 -2.93
CA PRO A 1147 21.36 -55.29 -4.31
C PRO A 1147 22.40 -56.40 -4.68
N PRO A 1148 23.47 -56.27 -5.54
CA PRO A 1148 24.02 -55.16 -6.36
C PRO A 1148 24.63 -55.53 -7.76
N GLY A 1149 25.21 -54.55 -8.46
CA GLY A 1149 26.30 -54.72 -9.47
C GLY A 1149 26.24 -53.72 -10.64
N ARG A 1150 26.96 -52.58 -10.60
CA ARG A 1150 28.36 -52.26 -11.01
C ARG A 1150 28.63 -52.06 -12.52
N SER A 1151 29.33 -50.93 -12.77
CA SER A 1151 30.31 -50.56 -13.82
C SER A 1151 29.89 -50.16 -15.25
N GLU A 1152 29.83 -48.84 -15.51
CA GLU A 1152 30.76 -47.98 -16.31
C GLU A 1152 31.26 -48.36 -17.76
N PRO A 1153 31.72 -47.37 -18.60
CA PRO A 1153 31.37 -47.13 -20.02
C PRO A 1153 32.63 -47.21 -20.96
N PRO A 1154 32.96 -46.34 -21.97
CA PRO A 1154 32.28 -45.50 -23.00
C PRO A 1154 32.90 -45.65 -24.44
N HIS A 1155 32.72 -44.63 -25.32
CA HIS A 1155 33.35 -44.30 -26.65
C HIS A 1155 32.50 -44.58 -27.91
N ALA A 1156 32.55 -43.85 -29.03
CA ALA A 1156 33.02 -42.52 -29.45
C ALA A 1156 32.54 -42.22 -30.90
N ALA A 1157 32.68 -40.97 -31.33
CA ALA A 1157 32.25 -40.26 -32.56
C ALA A 1157 32.54 -40.87 -33.96
N HIS A 1158 31.78 -40.42 -34.99
CA HIS A 1158 32.31 -39.94 -36.29
C HIS A 1158 31.27 -39.16 -37.15
N ARG A 1159 31.69 -38.00 -37.69
CA ARG A 1159 31.15 -37.19 -38.84
C ARG A 1159 32.16 -37.33 -40.04
N PRO A 1160 32.05 -36.73 -41.27
CA PRO A 1160 31.14 -35.67 -41.83
C PRO A 1160 30.70 -35.74 -43.35
N GLY A 1161 29.62 -34.99 -43.69
CA GLY A 1161 29.42 -34.10 -44.89
C GLY A 1161 29.15 -34.69 -46.31
N PRO A 1162 28.75 -33.89 -47.34
CA PRO A 1162 28.23 -32.50 -47.40
C PRO A 1162 26.99 -32.30 -48.34
N GLY A 1163 26.40 -31.08 -48.41
CA GLY A 1163 25.68 -30.61 -49.61
C GLY A 1163 24.38 -29.77 -49.47
N CYS A 1164 24.54 -28.46 -49.30
CA CYS A 1164 23.80 -27.33 -49.91
C CYS A 1164 22.24 -27.22 -50.00
N LEU A 1165 21.80 -26.00 -49.64
CA LEU A 1165 20.71 -25.14 -50.19
C LEU A 1165 19.30 -25.17 -49.54
N GLN A 1166 18.95 -23.98 -49.03
CA GLN A 1166 17.63 -23.38 -48.72
C GLN A 1166 16.57 -23.52 -49.84
N PRO A 1167 15.34 -22.95 -49.70
CA PRO A 1167 14.40 -22.77 -48.56
C PRO A 1167 13.01 -23.38 -48.92
N PRO A 1168 12.03 -23.59 -48.01
CA PRO A 1168 11.17 -22.55 -47.41
C PRO A 1168 10.82 -22.75 -45.92
#